data_AF-A0ABD3F1M7-F1
#
_entry.id   AF-A0ABD3F1M7-F1
#
_cell.length_a   1.000
_cell.length_b   1.000
_cell.length_c   1.000
_cell.angle_alpha   90.00
_cell.angle_beta   90.00
_cell.angle_gamma   90.00
#
_symmetry.space_group_name_H-M   'P 1'
#
loop_
_entity.id
_entity.type
_entity.pdbx_description
1 polymer ?
#
loop_
_entity_poly.entity_id
_entity_poly.type
_entity_poly.pdbx_seq_one_letter_code
_entity_poly.pdbx_strand_id
1 'polypeptide(L)'
;MDRGMTPQSAGADGGWFTEADSSSAGTGTVIVAEMEGVLAQTPDSVALYKSELEKLLLAFVKSQESEQRLIHRTKEILAEIHSSHEAMLRDQEEESEALAQKKKAKVELDAVLQQIALTKQAELEKQQKVNGLRGKLDLLQEEVSHMAMPSGNGGDIILNEEQELQIATFKNKRAECVRDVEAKTISLQDLRQETANLYALVQEEEAKNARLEETQANVGLQIQEKQSLTEKEVRRKTRLEKELKVLKQTHERLQVENASMEALKKDNEENLRKKELAMRESKQKMEKYLKQYDGLFRTTHSLTEAMQLQWQKNVELHKENVQVEHELDAKEQQIQTITRDALKIEKLMEIAREQLQDVEAKRSDCETEKEKAKLDLENLINISLEAEKKQSELLTKKLEEMLREREVLNKMLVKANDRTQATYDLMKIKENTMKNLQNEINGLKSHVKKQRAQIQQLVGEREKYEKEAANATQKFMTSLEEAKLQDLQVVSLQQKIVESESRLKQQQNLYEAVRTDRNLYSKQLIESQEEIGDMKRKFKIMNHQIEQLKEEITSKDHALVKEHFDHHKVDKEKEILKNELLRIKKQIQSSEQIILNQEQEVTKLAKIIQEADEEKQRQVKEYGCVVHDRDTLRQQLIQRNEELTVLYEKIKIQKSTLSKGYFQFQEKEKDVSNLQSRIHALRVEKDSSNNQLSHEGSLKQELFRLEKELLQEKTKIRALSEELDHPLNVHRWRKLEGSDPKRFEMLRKLQAMQRKLIHKYEETTIKDLLILEKEKLYVELKTILARQPGAEVAEQLVVYKETLKGKQNQMKQMEDELQMYKMQVNEYRQDLGQLEKEKQQIQQEWVNRQLKAYSNQFGDIREGSVMSYGDPASYISPEM
;
A
#
# COMPACT_ATOMS: atom_id res chain seq x y z
N MET A 1 -28.53 -39.63 -63.41
CA MET A 1 -28.94 -39.53 -62.00
C MET A 1 -27.73 -39.00 -61.23
N ASP A 2 -27.24 -37.79 -61.49
CA ASP A 2 -27.89 -36.48 -61.74
C ASP A 2 -28.27 -35.73 -60.44
N ARG A 3 -27.91 -34.44 -60.39
CA ARG A 3 -27.90 -33.50 -59.23
C ARG A 3 -26.95 -33.93 -58.09
N GLY A 4 -25.92 -33.18 -57.70
CA GLY A 4 -25.38 -31.91 -58.21
C GLY A 4 -25.75 -30.69 -57.38
N MET A 5 -24.78 -30.12 -56.65
CA MET A 5 -24.82 -28.74 -56.16
C MET A 5 -23.39 -28.21 -55.91
N THR A 6 -23.17 -26.93 -56.17
CA THR A 6 -21.87 -26.23 -56.10
C THR A 6 -21.59 -25.65 -54.71
N PRO A 7 -20.31 -25.47 -54.31
CA PRO A 7 -19.99 -24.62 -53.16
C PRO A 7 -20.26 -23.16 -53.53
N GLN A 8 -21.20 -22.53 -52.83
CA GLN A 8 -21.48 -21.10 -52.99
C GLN A 8 -20.68 -20.29 -51.96
N SER A 9 -19.87 -19.35 -52.44
CA SER A 9 -19.13 -18.41 -51.60
C SER A 9 -20.08 -17.45 -50.89
N ALA A 10 -19.95 -17.29 -49.57
CA ALA A 10 -20.73 -16.32 -48.79
C ALA A 10 -19.92 -15.75 -47.62
N GLY A 11 -19.95 -14.42 -47.47
CA GLY A 11 -19.81 -13.78 -46.15
C GLY A 11 -18.41 -13.55 -45.59
N ALA A 12 -17.40 -13.23 -46.40
CA ALA A 12 -16.18 -12.57 -45.91
C ALA A 12 -16.43 -11.06 -45.66
N ASP A 13 -17.47 -10.74 -44.89
CA ASP A 13 -17.92 -9.37 -44.65
C ASP A 13 -17.23 -8.80 -43.41
N GLY A 14 -16.00 -8.34 -43.61
CA GLY A 14 -15.07 -7.90 -42.55
C GLY A 14 -14.21 -6.71 -42.97
N GLY A 15 -14.64 -5.95 -43.98
CA GLY A 15 -13.92 -4.77 -44.46
C GLY A 15 -14.06 -3.57 -43.52
N TRP A 16 -13.23 -3.50 -42.47
CA TRP A 16 -13.17 -2.37 -41.53
C TRP A 16 -11.73 -1.92 -41.21
N PHE A 17 -10.86 -1.88 -42.22
CA PHE A 17 -9.67 -1.00 -42.27
C PHE A 17 -9.24 -0.79 -43.73
N THR A 18 -9.94 0.12 -44.42
CA THR A 18 -9.42 0.71 -45.67
C THR A 18 -8.11 1.41 -45.41
N GLU A 19 -7.22 1.44 -46.41
CA GLU A 19 -5.91 2.10 -46.33
C GLU A 19 -6.06 3.55 -45.83
N ALA A 20 -5.52 3.83 -44.65
CA ALA A 20 -5.41 5.18 -44.11
C ALA A 20 -4.32 5.92 -44.87
N ASP A 21 -4.75 6.51 -45.99
CA ASP A 21 -4.01 7.24 -47.02
C ASP A 21 -2.73 7.94 -46.50
N SER A 22 -1.62 7.67 -47.16
CA SER A 22 -0.28 8.16 -46.79
C SER A 22 -0.06 9.67 -47.01
N SER A 23 -1.11 10.41 -47.38
CA SER A 23 -1.10 11.85 -47.66
C SER A 23 -0.91 12.74 -46.41
N SER A 24 -1.35 12.29 -45.23
CA SER A 24 -1.30 13.09 -43.99
C SER A 24 0.10 13.42 -43.50
N ALA A 25 1.10 12.59 -43.82
CA ALA A 25 2.49 12.82 -43.44
C ALA A 25 3.12 14.02 -44.19
N GLY A 26 2.66 14.30 -45.42
CA GLY A 26 3.20 15.37 -46.26
C GLY A 26 2.63 16.76 -45.94
N THR A 27 1.35 16.86 -45.57
CA THR A 27 0.67 18.15 -45.35
C THR A 27 1.27 18.93 -44.18
N GLY A 28 1.61 18.28 -43.06
CA GLY A 28 2.25 18.95 -41.92
C GLY A 28 3.61 19.57 -42.28
N THR A 29 4.41 18.90 -43.11
CA THR A 29 5.72 19.40 -43.54
C THR A 29 5.60 20.60 -44.50
N VAL A 30 4.55 20.65 -45.33
CA VAL A 30 4.23 21.82 -46.15
C VAL A 30 3.83 23.02 -45.26
N ILE A 31 2.97 22.80 -44.26
CA ILE A 31 2.53 23.85 -43.32
C ILE A 31 3.73 24.45 -42.56
N VAL A 32 4.68 23.63 -42.13
CA VAL A 32 5.93 24.11 -41.50
C VAL A 32 6.70 25.03 -42.44
N ALA A 33 6.94 24.61 -43.68
CA ALA A 33 7.68 25.41 -44.67
C ALA A 33 6.96 26.73 -45.04
N GLU A 34 5.62 26.73 -45.11
CA GLU A 34 4.84 27.96 -45.32
C GLU A 34 4.94 28.91 -44.11
N MET A 35 4.86 28.39 -42.89
CA MET A 35 5.02 29.21 -41.67
C MET A 35 6.43 29.79 -41.53
N GLU A 36 7.49 29.02 -41.87
CA GLU A 36 8.87 29.53 -41.94
C GLU A 36 9.00 30.64 -43.00
N GLY A 37 8.37 30.48 -44.16
CA GLY A 37 8.32 31.50 -45.22
C GLY A 37 7.64 32.81 -44.77
N VAL A 38 6.55 32.72 -44.01
CA VAL A 38 5.86 33.89 -43.43
C VAL A 38 6.73 34.56 -42.35
N LEU A 39 7.38 33.79 -41.48
CA LEU A 39 8.30 34.28 -40.45
C LEU A 39 9.52 35.01 -41.04
N ALA A 40 10.04 34.52 -42.17
CA ALA A 40 11.12 35.17 -42.91
C ALA A 40 10.72 36.53 -43.50
N GLN A 41 9.44 36.73 -43.82
CA GLN A 41 8.91 37.97 -44.42
C GLN A 41 8.30 38.94 -43.41
N THR A 42 8.23 38.60 -42.12
CA THR A 42 7.59 39.44 -41.09
C THR A 42 8.51 40.61 -40.68
N PRO A 43 8.06 41.89 -40.73
CA PRO A 43 8.90 43.05 -40.36
C PRO A 43 9.26 43.12 -38.86
N ASP A 44 10.46 43.66 -38.57
CA ASP A 44 11.00 43.80 -37.20
C ASP A 44 10.14 44.67 -36.27
N SER A 45 9.26 45.52 -36.80
CA SER A 45 8.29 46.29 -36.02
C SER A 45 7.29 45.42 -35.24
N VAL A 46 7.21 44.12 -35.53
CA VAL A 46 6.34 43.15 -34.84
C VAL A 46 7.13 42.00 -34.19
N ALA A 47 8.41 42.23 -33.85
CA ALA A 47 9.35 41.21 -33.35
C ALA A 47 8.85 40.35 -32.17
N LEU A 48 8.01 40.91 -31.27
CA LEU A 48 7.39 40.13 -30.18
C LEU A 48 6.49 39.01 -30.71
N TYR A 49 5.59 39.33 -31.65
CA TYR A 49 4.67 38.38 -32.28
C TYR A 49 5.42 37.35 -33.12
N LYS A 50 6.46 37.78 -33.83
CA LYS A 50 7.40 36.88 -34.52
C LYS A 50 8.01 35.85 -33.55
N SER A 51 8.48 36.29 -32.39
CA SER A 51 9.03 35.39 -31.36
C SER A 51 8.00 34.44 -30.71
N GLU A 52 6.70 34.73 -30.81
CA GLU A 52 5.64 33.83 -30.32
C GLU A 52 5.24 32.82 -31.40
N LEU A 53 5.15 33.26 -32.66
CA LEU A 53 4.96 32.36 -33.81
C LEU A 53 6.13 31.37 -33.96
N GLU A 54 7.38 31.80 -33.77
CA GLU A 54 8.55 30.92 -33.75
C GLU A 54 8.46 29.83 -32.66
N LYS A 55 7.99 30.20 -31.45
CA LYS A 55 7.75 29.23 -30.37
C LYS A 55 6.60 28.27 -30.69
N LEU A 56 5.53 28.78 -31.31
CA LEU A 56 4.35 28.00 -31.69
C LEU A 56 4.71 26.96 -32.78
N LEU A 57 5.47 27.39 -33.79
CA LEU A 57 6.01 26.54 -34.86
C LEU A 57 6.93 25.46 -34.28
N LEU A 58 7.87 25.82 -33.40
CA LEU A 58 8.80 24.88 -32.80
C LEU A 58 8.11 23.87 -31.85
N ALA A 59 6.95 24.23 -31.28
CA ALA A 59 6.07 23.29 -30.59
C ALA A 59 5.31 22.37 -31.57
N PHE A 60 4.80 22.91 -32.68
CA PHE A 60 4.10 22.15 -33.72
C PHE A 60 5.02 21.09 -34.37
N VAL A 61 6.24 21.46 -34.75
CA VAL A 61 7.26 20.53 -35.29
C VAL A 61 7.52 19.39 -34.32
N LYS A 62 7.73 19.68 -33.02
CA LYS A 62 7.93 18.64 -32.00
C LYS A 62 6.71 17.73 -31.82
N SER A 63 5.50 18.27 -31.98
CA SER A 63 4.27 17.47 -31.99
C SER A 63 4.27 16.51 -33.17
N GLN A 64 4.52 17.00 -34.39
CA GLN A 64 4.57 16.19 -35.62
C GLN A 64 5.66 15.10 -35.55
N GLU A 65 6.85 15.41 -35.02
CA GLU A 65 7.90 14.40 -34.78
C GLU A 65 7.47 13.32 -33.77
N SER A 66 6.65 13.67 -32.77
CA SER A 66 6.15 12.70 -31.78
C SER A 66 5.07 11.79 -32.39
N GLU A 67 4.21 12.36 -33.23
CA GLU A 67 3.17 11.64 -33.97
C GLU A 67 3.77 10.67 -34.99
N GLN A 68 4.76 11.10 -35.78
CA GLN A 68 5.47 10.21 -36.72
C GLN A 68 6.16 9.04 -36.01
N ARG A 69 6.73 9.26 -34.81
CA ARG A 69 7.31 8.17 -33.99
C ARG A 69 6.25 7.19 -33.50
N LEU A 70 5.06 7.67 -33.09
CA LEU A 70 3.94 6.81 -32.71
C LEU A 70 3.41 6.00 -33.90
N ILE A 71 3.27 6.62 -35.08
CA ILE A 71 2.85 5.96 -36.33
C ILE A 71 3.86 4.90 -36.78
N HIS A 72 5.16 5.16 -36.62
CA HIS A 72 6.18 4.14 -36.89
C HIS A 72 6.04 2.96 -35.92
N ARG A 73 5.84 3.24 -34.62
CA ARG A 73 5.71 2.21 -33.59
C ARG A 73 4.45 1.35 -33.74
N THR A 74 3.32 1.89 -34.19
CA THR A 74 2.14 1.08 -34.53
C THR A 74 2.35 0.22 -35.78
N LYS A 75 3.12 0.68 -36.78
CA LYS A 75 3.48 -0.15 -37.94
C LYS A 75 4.40 -1.32 -37.55
N GLU A 76 5.36 -1.11 -36.66
CA GLU A 76 6.18 -2.20 -36.09
C GLU A 76 5.30 -3.24 -35.38
N ILE A 77 4.42 -2.80 -34.46
CA ILE A 77 3.54 -3.69 -33.69
C ILE A 77 2.55 -4.45 -34.60
N LEU A 78 2.02 -3.83 -35.65
CA LEU A 78 1.16 -4.52 -36.63
C LEU A 78 1.91 -5.59 -37.42
N ALA A 79 3.18 -5.35 -37.77
CA ALA A 79 4.03 -6.35 -38.43
C ALA A 79 4.36 -7.54 -37.50
N GLU A 80 4.64 -7.27 -36.21
CA GLU A 80 4.83 -8.31 -35.19
C GLU A 80 3.56 -9.16 -35.01
N ILE A 81 2.38 -8.53 -34.95
CA ILE A 81 1.08 -9.22 -34.85
C ILE A 81 0.81 -10.09 -36.10
N HIS A 82 1.05 -9.57 -37.30
CA HIS A 82 0.89 -10.35 -38.54
C HIS A 82 1.84 -11.55 -38.58
N SER A 83 3.12 -11.36 -38.23
CA SER A 83 4.09 -12.46 -38.17
C SER A 83 3.71 -13.53 -37.12
N SER A 84 3.13 -13.13 -35.99
CA SER A 84 2.63 -14.07 -34.98
C SER A 84 1.36 -14.81 -35.43
N HIS A 85 0.51 -14.17 -36.24
CA HIS A 85 -0.69 -14.79 -36.78
C HIS A 85 -0.39 -15.79 -37.89
N GLU A 86 0.56 -15.48 -38.78
CA GLU A 86 1.06 -16.45 -39.77
C GLU A 86 1.67 -17.70 -39.14
N ALA A 87 2.42 -17.54 -38.04
CA ALA A 87 2.97 -18.69 -37.31
C ALA A 87 1.86 -19.59 -36.75
N MET A 88 0.86 -18.99 -36.08
CA MET A 88 -0.29 -19.71 -35.54
C MET A 88 -1.08 -20.47 -36.61
N LEU A 89 -1.23 -19.91 -37.82
CA LEU A 89 -1.91 -20.57 -38.93
C LEU A 89 -1.15 -21.82 -39.41
N ARG A 90 0.18 -21.77 -39.50
CA ARG A 90 1.01 -22.92 -39.89
C ARG A 90 0.95 -24.05 -38.86
N ASP A 91 1.05 -23.71 -37.56
CA ASP A 91 0.89 -24.69 -36.47
C ASP A 91 -0.47 -25.41 -36.54
N GLN A 92 -1.54 -24.67 -36.91
CA GLN A 92 -2.88 -25.20 -37.06
C GLN A 92 -3.04 -26.07 -38.34
N GLU A 93 -2.35 -25.75 -39.43
CA GLU A 93 -2.28 -26.60 -40.63
C GLU A 93 -1.53 -27.91 -40.33
N GLU A 94 -0.38 -27.86 -39.65
CA GLU A 94 0.39 -29.05 -39.25
C GLU A 94 -0.40 -29.98 -38.32
N GLU A 95 -1.14 -29.44 -37.32
CA GLU A 95 -2.01 -30.26 -36.47
C GLU A 95 -3.13 -30.94 -37.31
N SER A 96 -3.65 -30.25 -38.33
CA SER A 96 -4.68 -30.81 -39.20
C SER A 96 -4.17 -31.97 -40.06
N GLU A 97 -2.94 -31.88 -40.60
CA GLU A 97 -2.31 -32.97 -41.34
C GLU A 97 -2.00 -34.16 -40.44
N ALA A 98 -1.45 -33.92 -39.25
CA ALA A 98 -1.18 -34.97 -38.27
C ALA A 98 -2.47 -35.72 -37.87
N LEU A 99 -3.59 -35.00 -37.75
CA LEU A 99 -4.90 -35.60 -37.45
C LEU A 99 -5.48 -36.38 -38.64
N ALA A 100 -5.20 -35.97 -39.87
CA ALA A 100 -5.55 -36.71 -41.10
C ALA A 100 -4.74 -38.01 -41.24
N GLN A 101 -3.41 -37.95 -41.06
CA GLN A 101 -2.55 -39.15 -41.05
C GLN A 101 -2.98 -40.15 -39.96
N LYS A 102 -3.29 -39.66 -38.76
CA LYS A 102 -3.80 -40.47 -37.63
C LYS A 102 -5.13 -41.16 -37.93
N LYS A 103 -6.04 -40.51 -38.68
CA LYS A 103 -7.28 -41.15 -39.16
C LYS A 103 -6.97 -42.27 -40.16
N LYS A 104 -6.08 -42.02 -41.13
CA LYS A 104 -5.70 -42.99 -42.17
C LYS A 104 -5.06 -44.25 -41.58
N ALA A 105 -4.06 -44.08 -40.72
CA ALA A 105 -3.39 -45.18 -40.01
C ALA A 105 -4.36 -46.00 -39.14
N LYS A 106 -5.42 -45.37 -38.60
CA LYS A 106 -6.46 -46.11 -37.86
C LYS A 106 -7.30 -47.00 -38.76
N VAL A 107 -7.73 -46.51 -39.93
CA VAL A 107 -8.50 -47.31 -40.90
C VAL A 107 -7.67 -48.50 -41.40
N GLU A 108 -6.38 -48.29 -41.64
CA GLU A 108 -5.43 -49.35 -42.02
C GLU A 108 -5.25 -50.39 -40.89
N LEU A 109 -5.18 -49.96 -39.62
CA LEU A 109 -5.13 -50.85 -38.45
C LEU A 109 -6.42 -51.66 -38.28
N ASP A 110 -7.59 -51.02 -38.39
CA ASP A 110 -8.90 -51.68 -38.26
C ASP A 110 -9.10 -52.74 -39.38
N ALA A 111 -8.61 -52.49 -40.60
CA ALA A 111 -8.60 -53.45 -41.70
C ALA A 111 -7.66 -54.65 -41.45
N VAL A 112 -6.45 -54.40 -40.92
CA VAL A 112 -5.52 -55.47 -40.53
C VAL A 112 -6.10 -56.33 -39.39
N LEU A 113 -6.79 -55.72 -38.43
CA LEU A 113 -7.48 -56.45 -37.35
C LEU A 113 -8.61 -57.35 -37.89
N GLN A 114 -9.35 -56.91 -38.92
CA GLN A 114 -10.33 -57.79 -39.60
C GLN A 114 -9.66 -58.97 -40.32
N GLN A 115 -8.53 -58.78 -41.00
CA GLN A 115 -7.81 -59.90 -41.61
C GLN A 115 -7.23 -60.87 -40.56
N ILE A 116 -6.74 -60.37 -39.43
CA ILE A 116 -6.29 -61.20 -38.29
C ILE A 116 -7.46 -62.01 -37.70
N ALA A 117 -8.67 -61.43 -37.61
CA ALA A 117 -9.85 -62.15 -37.16
C ALA A 117 -10.25 -63.29 -38.12
N LEU A 118 -10.27 -63.02 -39.43
CA LEU A 118 -10.58 -64.02 -40.46
C LEU A 118 -9.55 -65.17 -40.49
N THR A 119 -8.26 -64.84 -40.37
CA THR A 119 -7.20 -65.87 -40.32
C THR A 119 -7.30 -66.72 -39.04
N LYS A 120 -7.58 -66.13 -37.87
CA LYS A 120 -7.84 -66.90 -36.64
C LYS A 120 -9.06 -67.80 -36.71
N GLN A 121 -10.12 -67.40 -37.41
CA GLN A 121 -11.29 -68.26 -37.60
C GLN A 121 -10.96 -69.47 -38.48
N ALA A 122 -10.24 -69.25 -39.59
CA ALA A 122 -9.76 -70.34 -40.45
C ALA A 122 -8.71 -71.24 -39.76
N GLU A 123 -7.90 -70.70 -38.86
CA GLU A 123 -6.95 -71.44 -38.03
C GLU A 123 -7.67 -72.34 -37.00
N LEU A 124 -8.71 -71.82 -36.34
CA LEU A 124 -9.54 -72.57 -35.39
C LEU A 124 -10.24 -73.76 -36.06
N GLU A 125 -10.81 -73.56 -37.26
CA GLU A 125 -11.44 -74.64 -38.04
C GLU A 125 -10.42 -75.71 -38.47
N LYS A 126 -9.18 -75.32 -38.80
CA LYS A 126 -8.08 -76.25 -39.08
C LYS A 126 -7.65 -77.00 -37.82
N GLN A 127 -7.52 -76.35 -36.67
CA GLN A 127 -7.20 -76.99 -35.39
C GLN A 127 -8.27 -78.01 -34.97
N GLN A 128 -9.56 -77.70 -35.16
CA GLN A 128 -10.64 -78.66 -34.90
C GLN A 128 -10.54 -79.90 -35.82
N LYS A 129 -10.22 -79.72 -37.10
CA LYS A 129 -9.98 -80.84 -38.03
C LYS A 129 -8.74 -81.66 -37.67
N VAL A 130 -7.64 -81.03 -37.26
CA VAL A 130 -6.41 -81.73 -36.80
C VAL A 130 -6.68 -82.55 -35.54
N ASN A 131 -7.41 -82.00 -34.56
CA ASN A 131 -7.78 -82.72 -33.34
C ASN A 131 -8.72 -83.91 -33.64
N GLY A 132 -9.67 -83.73 -34.58
CA GLY A 132 -10.55 -84.80 -35.07
C GLY A 132 -9.85 -85.88 -35.90
N LEU A 133 -8.62 -85.64 -36.37
CA LEU A 133 -7.78 -86.65 -37.03
C LEU A 133 -6.82 -87.33 -36.04
N ARG A 134 -6.27 -86.62 -35.04
CA ARG A 134 -5.48 -87.23 -33.96
C ARG A 134 -6.27 -88.29 -33.20
N GLY A 135 -7.51 -87.98 -32.79
CA GLY A 135 -8.39 -88.94 -32.12
C GLY A 135 -8.84 -90.14 -32.98
N LYS A 136 -8.47 -90.20 -34.27
CA LYS A 136 -8.61 -91.39 -35.12
C LYS A 136 -7.29 -92.13 -35.36
N LEU A 137 -6.15 -91.46 -35.19
CA LEU A 137 -4.84 -92.07 -35.24
C LEU A 137 -4.60 -92.92 -34.00
N ASP A 138 -4.91 -92.37 -32.82
CA ASP A 138 -4.71 -93.04 -31.53
C ASP A 138 -5.49 -94.37 -31.46
N LEU A 139 -6.73 -94.40 -31.96
CA LEU A 139 -7.58 -95.60 -32.01
C LEU A 139 -7.09 -96.68 -33.00
N LEU A 140 -6.35 -96.32 -34.04
CA LEU A 140 -5.77 -97.28 -34.99
C LEU A 140 -4.35 -97.72 -34.59
N GLN A 141 -3.73 -97.05 -33.63
CA GLN A 141 -2.39 -97.37 -33.16
C GLN A 141 -2.40 -98.39 -31.99
N GLU A 142 -3.53 -98.57 -31.29
CA GLU A 142 -3.72 -99.70 -30.36
C GLU A 142 -3.93 -101.04 -31.11
N GLU A 143 -4.69 -101.07 -32.21
CA GLU A 143 -5.02 -102.32 -32.93
C GLU A 143 -3.84 -102.99 -33.65
N VAL A 144 -2.75 -102.26 -33.93
CA VAL A 144 -1.62 -102.74 -34.76
C VAL A 144 -0.46 -103.29 -33.92
N SER A 145 -0.49 -103.16 -32.59
CA SER A 145 0.62 -103.57 -31.70
C SER A 145 0.54 -105.01 -31.16
N HIS A 146 -0.53 -105.76 -31.48
CA HIS A 146 -0.72 -107.17 -31.09
C HIS A 146 -0.93 -108.11 -32.29
N MET A 147 0.14 -108.47 -33.01
CA MET A 147 0.44 -109.84 -33.49
C MET A 147 1.67 -109.89 -34.42
N ALA A 148 2.74 -110.58 -34.00
CA ALA A 148 3.86 -110.95 -34.86
C ALA A 148 4.47 -112.32 -34.44
N MET A 149 3.91 -113.37 -35.04
CA MET A 149 4.26 -114.81 -35.07
C MET A 149 5.71 -115.24 -34.73
N PRO A 150 5.91 -116.50 -34.28
CA PRO A 150 6.47 -117.49 -35.22
C PRO A 150 5.98 -118.95 -35.09
N SER A 151 6.32 -119.77 -36.12
CA SER A 151 6.22 -121.25 -36.27
C SER A 151 5.02 -121.79 -37.07
N GLY A 152 5.16 -122.81 -37.95
CA GLY A 152 6.40 -123.40 -38.49
C GLY A 152 6.27 -124.71 -39.30
N ASN A 153 6.94 -124.76 -40.47
CA ASN A 153 7.62 -125.90 -41.14
C ASN A 153 6.87 -127.14 -41.72
N GLY A 154 7.31 -127.59 -42.92
CA GLY A 154 7.09 -128.93 -43.52
C GLY A 154 5.81 -129.14 -44.35
N GLY A 155 5.73 -130.07 -45.33
CA GLY A 155 6.80 -130.87 -45.97
C GLY A 155 6.33 -132.19 -46.64
N ASP A 156 6.34 -132.24 -47.98
CA ASP A 156 6.41 -133.41 -48.91
C ASP A 156 5.43 -134.62 -48.87
N ILE A 157 4.97 -135.00 -50.09
CA ILE A 157 4.81 -136.39 -50.65
C ILE A 157 3.77 -137.32 -49.94
N ILE A 158 2.81 -138.01 -50.61
CA ILE A 158 2.86 -138.97 -51.74
C ILE A 158 1.69 -138.75 -52.73
N LEU A 159 1.92 -139.05 -54.01
CA LEU A 159 0.88 -139.37 -55.01
C LEU A 159 0.97 -140.85 -55.41
N ASN A 160 -0.17 -141.48 -55.70
CA ASN A 160 -0.17 -142.58 -56.67
C ASN A 160 -1.46 -142.57 -57.51
N GLU A 161 -1.27 -142.86 -58.79
CA GLU A 161 -2.25 -142.99 -59.87
C GLU A 161 -2.07 -144.47 -60.31
N GLU A 162 -3.05 -145.27 -60.76
CA GLU A 162 -3.67 -145.24 -62.10
C GLU A 162 -2.75 -144.71 -63.23
N GLN A 163 -1.43 -144.93 -63.10
CA GLN A 163 -0.28 -144.08 -63.48
C GLN A 163 -0.08 -143.68 -64.97
N GLU A 164 -1.14 -143.34 -65.69
CA GLU A 164 -1.17 -143.02 -67.12
C GLU A 164 -1.68 -141.59 -67.43
N LEU A 165 -2.15 -140.83 -66.42
CA LEU A 165 -2.73 -139.49 -66.57
C LEU A 165 -1.71 -138.36 -66.34
N GLN A 166 -0.71 -138.59 -65.48
CA GLN A 166 0.31 -137.60 -65.11
C GLN A 166 1.13 -137.07 -66.30
N ILE A 167 1.43 -137.92 -67.29
CA ILE A 167 2.28 -137.56 -68.46
C ILE A 167 1.66 -136.43 -69.29
N ALA A 168 0.34 -136.29 -69.31
CA ALA A 168 -0.34 -135.20 -70.03
C ALA A 168 -0.17 -133.84 -69.32
N THR A 169 -0.23 -133.80 -67.98
CA THR A 169 -0.31 -132.54 -67.22
C THR A 169 1.01 -131.80 -67.11
N PHE A 170 2.15 -132.51 -67.02
CA PHE A 170 3.47 -131.89 -66.86
C PHE A 170 3.94 -131.09 -68.08
N LYS A 171 3.47 -131.41 -69.30
CA LYS A 171 3.80 -130.64 -70.51
C LYS A 171 3.21 -129.22 -70.49
N ASN A 172 1.98 -129.05 -70.01
CA ASN A 172 1.33 -127.74 -69.96
C ASN A 172 1.94 -126.83 -68.88
N LYS A 173 2.14 -127.35 -67.66
CA LYS A 173 2.71 -126.57 -66.54
C LYS A 173 4.06 -125.92 -66.89
N ARG A 174 4.92 -126.62 -67.65
CA ARG A 174 6.23 -126.08 -68.08
C ARG A 174 6.12 -124.90 -69.07
N ALA A 175 4.99 -124.75 -69.77
CA ALA A 175 4.74 -123.65 -70.69
C ALA A 175 4.04 -122.43 -70.04
N GLU A 176 3.63 -122.53 -68.78
CA GLU A 176 3.13 -121.41 -67.98
C GLU A 176 4.28 -120.73 -67.23
N CYS A 177 5.09 -121.49 -66.49
CA CYS A 177 6.15 -120.94 -65.63
C CYS A 177 7.19 -120.06 -66.37
N VAL A 178 7.44 -120.28 -67.66
CA VAL A 178 8.38 -119.45 -68.43
C VAL A 178 7.82 -118.04 -68.66
N ARG A 179 6.54 -117.92 -69.03
CA ARG A 179 5.88 -116.63 -69.28
C ARG A 179 5.71 -115.80 -68.00
N ASP A 180 5.52 -116.49 -66.88
CA ASP A 180 5.38 -115.87 -65.55
C ASP A 180 6.67 -115.17 -65.08
N VAL A 181 7.85 -115.69 -65.47
CA VAL A 181 9.16 -115.11 -65.11
C VAL A 181 9.47 -113.86 -65.92
N GLU A 182 9.18 -113.85 -67.23
CA GLU A 182 9.38 -112.68 -68.08
C GLU A 182 8.47 -111.52 -67.64
N ALA A 183 7.18 -111.78 -67.40
CA ALA A 183 6.23 -110.78 -66.92
C ALA A 183 6.65 -110.13 -65.58
N LYS A 184 7.11 -110.93 -64.62
CA LYS A 184 7.60 -110.44 -63.32
C LYS A 184 8.90 -109.65 -63.41
N THR A 185 9.75 -109.93 -64.41
CA THR A 185 11.01 -109.21 -64.62
C THR A 185 10.78 -107.78 -65.09
N ILE A 186 9.83 -107.57 -66.03
CA ILE A 186 9.47 -106.23 -66.54
C ILE A 186 8.87 -105.37 -65.41
N SER A 187 7.88 -105.91 -64.68
CA SER A 187 7.25 -105.19 -63.56
C SER A 187 8.23 -104.78 -62.47
N LEU A 188 9.30 -105.56 -62.23
CA LEU A 188 10.38 -105.22 -61.30
C LEU A 188 11.28 -104.07 -61.78
N GLN A 189 11.36 -103.82 -63.08
CA GLN A 189 12.09 -102.69 -63.65
C GLN A 189 11.28 -101.40 -63.54
N ASP A 190 9.99 -101.44 -63.86
CA ASP A 190 9.08 -100.29 -63.76
C ASP A 190 9.01 -99.75 -62.31
N LEU A 191 8.81 -100.65 -61.34
CA LEU A 191 8.80 -100.31 -59.90
C LEU A 191 10.11 -99.67 -59.41
N ARG A 192 11.26 -100.03 -60.00
CA ARG A 192 12.56 -99.42 -59.67
C ARG A 192 12.70 -98.02 -60.24
N GLN A 193 12.11 -97.75 -61.40
CA GLN A 193 12.12 -96.41 -61.98
C GLN A 193 11.12 -95.49 -61.26
N GLU A 194 9.96 -96.00 -60.87
CA GLU A 194 8.97 -95.25 -60.09
C GLU A 194 9.48 -94.89 -58.69
N THR A 195 10.12 -95.83 -57.98
CA THR A 195 10.75 -95.53 -56.67
C THR A 195 11.90 -94.52 -56.76
N ALA A 196 12.70 -94.54 -57.84
CA ALA A 196 13.73 -93.52 -58.06
C ALA A 196 13.14 -92.11 -58.27
N ASN A 197 12.06 -92.01 -59.06
CA ASN A 197 11.35 -90.73 -59.29
C ASN A 197 10.73 -90.18 -58.00
N LEU A 198 10.10 -91.04 -57.20
CA LEU A 198 9.54 -90.66 -55.90
C LEU A 198 10.61 -90.16 -54.92
N TYR A 199 11.79 -90.78 -54.90
CA TYR A 199 12.89 -90.37 -54.01
C TYR A 199 13.42 -88.98 -54.37
N ALA A 200 13.52 -88.64 -55.66
CA ALA A 200 13.89 -87.30 -56.12
C ALA A 200 12.85 -86.24 -55.72
N LEU A 201 11.55 -86.55 -55.84
CA LEU A 201 10.47 -85.65 -55.45
C LEU A 201 10.46 -85.38 -53.93
N VAL A 202 10.71 -86.40 -53.11
CA VAL A 202 10.84 -86.25 -51.65
C VAL A 202 11.97 -85.29 -51.29
N GLN A 203 13.15 -85.43 -51.90
CA GLN A 203 14.27 -84.52 -51.65
C GLN A 203 13.98 -83.07 -52.08
N GLU A 204 13.19 -82.85 -53.13
CA GLU A 204 12.79 -81.50 -53.54
C GLU A 204 11.83 -80.85 -52.52
N GLU A 205 10.86 -81.60 -51.99
CA GLU A 205 9.94 -81.11 -50.96
C GLU A 205 10.61 -80.94 -49.59
N GLU A 206 11.54 -81.82 -49.19
CA GLU A 206 12.37 -81.64 -47.99
C GLU A 206 13.19 -80.34 -48.08
N ALA A 207 13.79 -80.05 -49.25
CA ALA A 207 14.53 -78.82 -49.48
C ALA A 207 13.65 -77.55 -49.51
N LYS A 208 12.37 -77.67 -49.90
CA LYS A 208 11.38 -76.58 -49.79
C LYS A 208 10.97 -76.36 -48.33
N ASN A 209 10.70 -77.44 -47.59
CA ASN A 209 10.27 -77.37 -46.20
C ASN A 209 11.35 -76.72 -45.31
N ALA A 210 12.62 -77.11 -45.46
CA ALA A 210 13.73 -76.50 -44.73
C ALA A 210 13.83 -74.97 -44.94
N ARG A 211 13.58 -74.48 -46.17
CA ARG A 211 13.53 -73.04 -46.46
C ARG A 211 12.32 -72.35 -45.85
N LEU A 212 11.17 -73.01 -45.83
CA LEU A 212 9.97 -72.50 -45.16
C LEU A 212 10.19 -72.38 -43.64
N GLU A 213 10.82 -73.37 -43.00
CA GLU A 213 11.18 -73.33 -41.58
C GLU A 213 12.16 -72.19 -41.27
N GLU A 214 13.17 -71.96 -42.10
CA GLU A 214 14.09 -70.80 -41.98
C GLU A 214 13.33 -69.46 -42.10
N THR A 215 12.42 -69.30 -43.07
CA THR A 215 11.63 -68.06 -43.17
C THR A 215 10.67 -67.89 -41.99
N GLN A 216 10.09 -68.98 -41.47
CA GLN A 216 9.20 -68.95 -40.32
C GLN A 216 9.94 -68.53 -39.03
N ALA A 217 11.17 -69.02 -38.84
CA ALA A 217 12.03 -68.60 -37.73
C ALA A 217 12.37 -67.10 -37.81
N ASN A 218 12.75 -66.61 -39.00
CA ASN A 218 13.05 -65.20 -39.23
C ASN A 218 11.84 -64.28 -38.99
N VAL A 219 10.64 -64.67 -39.44
CA VAL A 219 9.40 -63.93 -39.16
C VAL A 219 9.06 -63.96 -37.66
N GLY A 220 9.30 -65.08 -36.97
CA GLY A 220 9.13 -65.19 -35.51
C GLY A 220 10.00 -64.18 -34.74
N LEU A 221 11.27 -64.04 -35.11
CA LEU A 221 12.18 -63.07 -34.51
C LEU A 221 11.72 -61.62 -34.75
N GLN A 222 11.27 -61.28 -35.96
CA GLN A 222 10.74 -59.95 -36.25
C GLN A 222 9.46 -59.63 -35.45
N ILE A 223 8.56 -60.61 -35.29
CA ILE A 223 7.36 -60.46 -34.44
C ILE A 223 7.76 -60.20 -32.99
N GLN A 224 8.73 -60.95 -32.45
CA GLN A 224 9.22 -60.76 -31.08
C GLN A 224 9.89 -59.39 -30.87
N GLU A 225 10.67 -58.91 -31.84
CA GLU A 225 11.25 -57.56 -31.81
C GLU A 225 10.14 -56.49 -31.75
N LYS A 226 9.17 -56.55 -32.68
CA LYS A 226 8.06 -55.58 -32.74
C LYS A 226 7.20 -55.61 -31.48
N GLN A 227 6.93 -56.78 -30.90
CA GLN A 227 6.28 -56.90 -29.59
C GLN A 227 7.07 -56.19 -28.48
N SER A 228 8.40 -56.38 -28.43
CA SER A 228 9.25 -55.70 -27.44
C SER A 228 9.23 -54.17 -27.57
N LEU A 229 9.07 -53.66 -28.80
CA LEU A 229 8.98 -52.22 -29.08
C LEU A 229 7.61 -51.65 -28.71
N THR A 230 6.52 -52.35 -29.05
CA THR A 230 5.18 -51.91 -28.65
C THR A 230 4.98 -51.95 -27.13
N GLU A 231 5.56 -52.92 -26.42
CA GLU A 231 5.58 -52.92 -24.95
C GLU A 231 6.32 -51.72 -24.36
N LYS A 232 7.48 -51.34 -24.91
CA LYS A 232 8.24 -50.15 -24.46
C LYS A 232 7.41 -48.87 -24.62
N GLU A 233 6.76 -48.69 -25.77
CA GLU A 233 5.90 -47.52 -26.02
C GLU A 233 4.60 -47.54 -25.21
N VAL A 234 3.99 -48.71 -24.93
CA VAL A 234 2.86 -48.81 -23.98
C VAL A 234 3.29 -48.45 -22.55
N ARG A 235 4.47 -48.87 -22.10
CA ARG A 235 5.03 -48.48 -20.79
C ARG A 235 5.35 -46.98 -20.73
N ARG A 236 5.84 -46.39 -21.82
CA ARG A 236 6.07 -44.94 -21.96
C ARG A 236 4.75 -44.14 -21.93
N LYS A 237 3.76 -44.55 -22.72
CA LYS A 237 2.42 -43.96 -22.78
C LYS A 237 1.73 -43.99 -21.41
N THR A 238 1.70 -45.14 -20.74
CA THR A 238 1.07 -45.28 -19.42
C THR A 238 1.82 -44.55 -18.30
N ARG A 239 3.12 -44.25 -18.47
CA ARG A 239 3.85 -43.31 -17.61
C ARG A 239 3.41 -41.86 -17.86
N LEU A 240 3.42 -41.41 -19.12
CA LEU A 240 3.01 -40.06 -19.50
C LEU A 240 1.54 -39.77 -19.13
N GLU A 241 0.64 -40.76 -19.24
CA GLU A 241 -0.76 -40.64 -18.81
C GLU A 241 -0.90 -40.44 -17.29
N LYS A 242 -0.01 -41.03 -16.48
CA LYS A 242 0.03 -40.81 -15.02
C LYS A 242 0.59 -39.42 -14.69
N GLU A 243 1.68 -39.03 -15.33
CA GLU A 243 2.32 -37.71 -15.15
C GLU A 243 1.34 -36.58 -15.56
N LEU A 244 0.65 -36.74 -16.69
CA LEU A 244 -0.39 -35.81 -17.16
C LEU A 244 -1.61 -35.77 -16.24
N LYS A 245 -2.02 -36.90 -15.64
CA LYS A 245 -3.10 -36.92 -14.64
C LYS A 245 -2.71 -36.15 -13.37
N VAL A 246 -1.49 -36.33 -12.87
CA VAL A 246 -0.98 -35.57 -11.71
C VAL A 246 -0.90 -34.08 -12.05
N LEU A 247 -0.38 -33.72 -13.23
CA LEU A 247 -0.31 -32.33 -13.69
C LEU A 247 -1.69 -31.66 -13.74
N LYS A 248 -2.71 -32.35 -14.28
CA LYS A 248 -4.09 -31.84 -14.27
C LYS A 248 -4.61 -31.62 -12.85
N GLN A 249 -4.45 -32.58 -11.95
CA GLN A 249 -4.87 -32.43 -10.55
C GLN A 249 -4.12 -31.29 -9.82
N THR A 250 -2.85 -31.05 -10.13
CA THR A 250 -2.13 -29.88 -9.60
C THR A 250 -2.60 -28.56 -10.20
N HIS A 251 -2.97 -28.54 -11.49
CA HIS A 251 -3.49 -27.35 -12.15
C HIS A 251 -4.89 -26.99 -11.62
N GLU A 252 -5.79 -27.97 -11.50
CA GLU A 252 -7.13 -27.82 -10.89
C GLU A 252 -7.02 -27.27 -9.46
N ARG A 253 -6.09 -27.81 -8.64
CA ARG A 253 -5.84 -27.30 -7.28
C ARG A 253 -5.34 -25.85 -7.29
N LEU A 254 -4.35 -25.54 -8.11
CA LEU A 254 -3.78 -24.19 -8.23
C LEU A 254 -4.80 -23.19 -8.78
N GLN A 255 -5.73 -23.61 -9.63
CA GLN A 255 -6.82 -22.77 -10.15
C GLN A 255 -7.82 -22.40 -9.04
N VAL A 256 -8.20 -23.36 -8.18
CA VAL A 256 -9.05 -23.11 -7.00
C VAL A 256 -8.32 -22.23 -5.97
N GLU A 257 -7.03 -22.50 -5.75
CA GLU A 257 -6.18 -21.72 -4.85
C GLU A 257 -6.04 -20.26 -5.33
N ASN A 258 -5.80 -20.05 -6.63
CA ASN A 258 -5.72 -18.71 -7.22
C ASN A 258 -7.07 -17.98 -7.18
N ALA A 259 -8.19 -18.65 -7.46
CA ALA A 259 -9.52 -18.06 -7.34
C ALA A 259 -9.86 -17.64 -5.88
N SER A 260 -9.43 -18.43 -4.89
CA SER A 260 -9.52 -18.06 -3.47
C SER A 260 -8.65 -16.85 -3.13
N MET A 261 -7.45 -16.74 -3.72
CA MET A 261 -6.55 -15.60 -3.53
C MET A 261 -7.06 -14.32 -4.22
N GLU A 262 -7.71 -14.42 -5.37
CA GLU A 262 -8.39 -13.29 -6.01
C GLU A 262 -9.59 -12.80 -5.20
N ALA A 263 -10.39 -13.72 -4.63
CA ALA A 263 -11.48 -13.36 -3.72
C ALA A 263 -10.97 -12.65 -2.46
N LEU A 264 -9.91 -13.19 -1.81
CA LEU A 264 -9.26 -12.58 -0.66
C LEU A 264 -8.63 -11.22 -1.01
N LYS A 265 -8.00 -11.08 -2.19
CA LYS A 265 -7.47 -9.79 -2.66
C LYS A 265 -8.59 -8.76 -2.80
N LYS A 266 -9.72 -9.12 -3.39
CA LYS A 266 -10.86 -8.22 -3.60
C LYS A 266 -11.49 -7.74 -2.28
N ASP A 267 -11.66 -8.64 -1.30
CA ASP A 267 -12.12 -8.25 0.04
C ASP A 267 -11.10 -7.33 0.75
N ASN A 268 -9.80 -7.62 0.65
CA ASN A 268 -8.75 -6.75 1.19
C ASN A 268 -8.73 -5.37 0.51
N GLU A 269 -8.94 -5.27 -0.81
CA GLU A 269 -9.07 -4.00 -1.53
C GLU A 269 -10.31 -3.20 -1.08
N GLU A 270 -11.45 -3.86 -0.85
CA GLU A 270 -12.66 -3.19 -0.35
C GLU A 270 -12.50 -2.74 1.11
N ASN A 271 -11.88 -3.56 1.95
CA ASN A 271 -11.57 -3.22 3.35
C ASN A 271 -10.47 -2.15 3.47
N LEU A 272 -9.52 -2.08 2.53
CA LEU A 272 -8.58 -0.98 2.39
C LEU A 272 -9.31 0.32 2.04
N ARG A 273 -10.18 0.32 1.02
CA ARG A 273 -10.99 1.50 0.64
C ARG A 273 -11.87 2.02 1.79
N LYS A 274 -12.48 1.12 2.57
CA LYS A 274 -13.25 1.49 3.79
C LYS A 274 -12.35 2.18 4.84
N LYS A 275 -11.14 1.66 5.08
CA LYS A 275 -10.15 2.25 5.99
C LYS A 275 -9.61 3.60 5.46
N GLU A 276 -9.36 3.73 4.16
CA GLU A 276 -8.95 4.99 3.53
C GLU A 276 -10.02 6.08 3.65
N LEU A 277 -11.30 5.74 3.46
CA LEU A 277 -12.41 6.66 3.63
C LEU A 277 -12.51 7.16 5.08
N ALA A 278 -12.48 6.24 6.05
CA ALA A 278 -12.48 6.57 7.47
C ALA A 278 -11.24 7.40 7.89
N MET A 279 -10.06 7.12 7.31
CA MET A 279 -8.86 7.93 7.52
C MET A 279 -9.01 9.35 6.93
N ARG A 280 -9.63 9.48 5.75
CA ARG A 280 -9.89 10.76 5.09
C ARG A 280 -10.86 11.63 5.90
N GLU A 281 -11.94 11.05 6.40
CA GLU A 281 -12.84 11.71 7.36
C GLU A 281 -12.13 12.12 8.65
N SER A 282 -11.31 11.23 9.22
CA SER A 282 -10.52 11.51 10.42
C SER A 282 -9.53 12.65 10.19
N LYS A 283 -8.88 12.73 9.01
CA LYS A 283 -8.01 13.85 8.63
C LYS A 283 -8.80 15.16 8.49
N GLN A 284 -9.99 15.15 7.88
CA GLN A 284 -10.88 16.33 7.82
C GLN A 284 -11.36 16.78 9.21
N LYS A 285 -11.73 15.85 10.09
CA LYS A 285 -12.12 16.14 11.49
C LYS A 285 -10.94 16.76 12.25
N MET A 286 -9.73 16.20 12.12
CA MET A 286 -8.51 16.75 12.72
C MET A 286 -8.11 18.13 12.15
N GLU A 287 -8.31 18.36 10.85
CA GLU A 287 -8.03 19.66 10.21
C GLU A 287 -8.98 20.76 10.72
N LYS A 288 -10.26 20.44 10.99
CA LYS A 288 -11.19 21.34 11.68
C LYS A 288 -10.72 21.67 13.09
N TYR A 289 -10.27 20.69 13.86
CA TYR A 289 -9.71 20.92 15.21
C TYR A 289 -8.40 21.71 15.18
N LEU A 290 -7.51 21.49 14.21
CA LEU A 290 -6.30 22.29 14.03
C LEU A 290 -6.64 23.75 13.70
N LYS A 291 -7.62 24.01 12.82
CA LYS A 291 -8.08 25.38 12.52
C LYS A 291 -8.71 26.08 13.74
N GLN A 292 -9.40 25.34 14.61
CA GLN A 292 -9.89 25.85 15.89
C GLN A 292 -8.74 26.12 16.88
N TYR A 293 -7.75 25.22 16.96
CA TYR A 293 -6.56 25.38 17.79
C TYR A 293 -5.71 26.58 17.34
N ASP A 294 -5.45 26.75 16.05
CA ASP A 294 -4.75 27.92 15.50
C ASP A 294 -5.48 29.23 15.82
N GLY A 295 -6.82 29.22 15.80
CA GLY A 295 -7.63 30.37 16.24
C GLY A 295 -7.41 30.70 17.71
N LEU A 296 -7.51 29.71 18.59
CA LEU A 296 -7.28 29.86 20.03
C LEU A 296 -5.81 30.21 20.37
N PHE A 297 -4.86 29.69 19.60
CA PHE A 297 -3.44 30.00 19.74
C PHE A 297 -3.17 31.46 19.39
N ARG A 298 -3.74 31.97 18.28
CA ARG A 298 -3.62 33.38 17.88
C ARG A 298 -4.24 34.35 18.89
N THR A 299 -5.41 34.04 19.44
CA THR A 299 -6.02 34.89 20.48
C THR A 299 -5.21 34.84 21.79
N THR A 300 -4.72 33.66 22.19
CA THR A 300 -3.85 33.51 23.37
C THR A 300 -2.52 34.24 23.19
N HIS A 301 -1.92 34.18 21.99
CA HIS A 301 -0.67 34.88 21.67
C HIS A 301 -0.88 36.39 21.70
N SER A 302 -1.93 36.91 21.05
CA SER A 302 -2.28 38.34 21.07
C SER A 302 -2.58 38.87 22.49
N LEU A 303 -3.25 38.07 23.33
CA LEU A 303 -3.43 38.37 24.76
C LEU A 303 -2.10 38.38 25.53
N THR A 304 -1.16 37.50 25.17
CA THR A 304 0.18 37.44 25.78
C THR A 304 1.03 38.64 25.37
N GLU A 305 1.02 39.02 24.08
CA GLU A 305 1.67 40.23 23.55
C GLU A 305 1.10 41.49 24.23
N ALA A 306 -0.24 41.59 24.34
CA ALA A 306 -0.89 42.70 25.04
C ALA A 306 -0.49 42.77 26.52
N MET A 307 -0.42 41.63 27.22
CA MET A 307 0.04 41.59 28.61
C MET A 307 1.53 41.95 28.74
N GLN A 308 2.38 41.54 27.79
CA GLN A 308 3.80 41.87 27.76
C GLN A 308 4.05 43.35 27.47
N LEU A 309 3.24 43.98 26.61
CA LEU A 309 3.25 45.43 26.38
C LEU A 309 2.82 46.21 27.64
N GLN A 310 1.78 45.76 28.34
CA GLN A 310 1.40 46.37 29.63
C GLN A 310 2.47 46.18 30.71
N TRP A 311 3.17 45.04 30.72
CA TRP A 311 4.30 44.80 31.62
C TRP A 311 5.49 45.72 31.31
N GLN A 312 5.88 45.84 30.03
CA GLN A 312 6.92 46.79 29.59
C GLN A 312 6.58 48.22 29.99
N LYS A 313 5.35 48.67 29.75
CA LYS A 313 4.88 50.00 30.15
C LYS A 313 4.93 50.23 31.68
N ASN A 314 4.65 49.21 32.49
CA ASN A 314 4.82 49.30 33.95
C ASN A 314 6.31 49.40 34.36
N VAL A 315 7.21 48.71 33.66
CA VAL A 315 8.66 48.83 33.88
C VAL A 315 9.19 50.20 33.45
N GLU A 316 8.64 50.80 32.40
CA GLU A 316 8.95 52.17 31.97
C GLU A 316 8.47 53.20 32.99
N LEU A 317 7.18 53.15 33.39
CA LEU A 317 6.63 54.02 34.44
C LEU A 317 7.37 53.88 35.78
N HIS A 318 7.85 52.68 36.12
CA HIS A 318 8.65 52.49 37.34
C HIS A 318 10.03 53.16 37.23
N LYS A 319 10.69 53.14 36.07
CA LYS A 319 11.94 53.89 35.83
C LYS A 319 11.71 55.40 35.87
N GLU A 320 10.62 55.89 35.29
CA GLU A 320 10.24 57.30 35.36
C GLU A 320 10.02 57.74 36.81
N ASN A 321 9.29 56.95 37.61
CA ASN A 321 9.11 57.22 39.05
C ASN A 321 10.46 57.27 39.79
N VAL A 322 11.34 56.29 39.61
CA VAL A 322 12.67 56.26 40.26
C VAL A 322 13.55 57.43 39.81
N GLN A 323 13.44 57.87 38.55
CA GLN A 323 14.14 59.07 38.08
C GLN A 323 13.58 60.34 38.76
N VAL A 324 12.25 60.47 38.88
CA VAL A 324 11.60 61.60 39.56
C VAL A 324 11.93 61.63 41.06
N GLU A 325 12.02 60.47 41.73
CA GLU A 325 12.53 60.35 43.10
C GLU A 325 13.97 60.85 43.20
N HIS A 326 14.85 60.49 42.26
CA HIS A 326 16.25 60.93 42.27
C HIS A 326 16.40 62.42 41.92
N GLU A 327 15.53 62.97 41.07
CA GLU A 327 15.45 64.40 40.79
C GLU A 327 14.92 65.18 42.00
N LEU A 328 13.98 64.63 42.78
CA LEU A 328 13.54 65.18 44.06
C LEU A 328 14.65 65.20 45.11
N ASP A 329 15.36 64.09 45.32
CA ASP A 329 16.53 64.02 46.21
C ASP A 329 17.59 65.06 45.84
N ALA A 330 17.90 65.19 44.55
CA ALA A 330 18.84 66.18 44.05
C ALA A 330 18.34 67.62 44.27
N LYS A 331 17.02 67.87 44.20
CA LYS A 331 16.41 69.17 44.52
C LYS A 331 16.42 69.47 46.01
N GLU A 332 16.16 68.50 46.89
CA GLU A 332 16.32 68.69 48.33
C GLU A 332 17.76 69.02 48.70
N GLN A 333 18.74 68.29 48.16
CA GLN A 333 20.16 68.57 48.38
C GLN A 333 20.57 69.96 47.87
N GLN A 334 20.01 70.42 46.73
CA GLN A 334 20.17 71.79 46.25
C GLN A 334 19.57 72.81 47.22
N ILE A 335 18.33 72.60 47.71
CA ILE A 335 17.65 73.48 48.67
C ILE A 335 18.41 73.57 50.01
N GLN A 336 18.88 72.43 50.54
CA GLN A 336 19.71 72.40 51.75
C GLN A 336 21.05 73.13 51.56
N THR A 337 21.60 73.14 50.34
CA THR A 337 22.86 73.82 50.05
C THR A 337 22.65 75.31 49.87
N ILE A 338 21.60 75.71 49.14
CA ILE A 338 21.17 77.11 49.01
C ILE A 338 20.83 77.74 50.37
N THR A 339 20.18 77.00 51.29
CA THR A 339 19.92 77.51 52.66
C THR A 339 21.19 77.63 53.50
N ARG A 340 22.13 76.67 53.40
CA ARG A 340 23.46 76.79 54.03
C ARG A 340 24.27 77.96 53.48
N ASP A 341 24.16 78.26 52.19
CA ASP A 341 24.88 79.35 51.54
C ASP A 341 24.19 80.71 51.73
N ALA A 342 22.87 80.76 51.83
CA ALA A 342 22.13 81.95 52.26
C ALA A 342 22.57 82.39 53.66
N LEU A 343 22.69 81.45 54.62
CA LEU A 343 23.20 81.73 55.98
C LEU A 343 24.68 82.19 56.01
N LYS A 344 25.49 81.85 54.98
CA LYS A 344 26.84 82.42 54.81
C LYS A 344 26.78 83.82 54.22
N ILE A 345 25.96 84.02 53.19
CA ILE A 345 25.78 85.31 52.52
C ILE A 345 25.21 86.34 53.50
N GLU A 346 24.27 85.96 54.36
CA GLU A 346 23.69 86.83 55.39
C GLU A 346 24.76 87.36 56.35
N LYS A 347 25.63 86.48 56.86
CA LYS A 347 26.80 86.86 57.69
C LYS A 347 27.85 87.67 56.92
N LEU A 348 28.09 87.34 55.66
CA LEU A 348 28.96 88.14 54.80
C LEU A 348 28.37 89.51 54.48
N MET A 349 27.04 89.66 54.47
CA MET A 349 26.34 90.94 54.33
C MET A 349 26.28 91.75 55.63
N GLU A 350 26.43 91.13 56.81
CA GLU A 350 26.73 91.86 58.05
C GLU A 350 28.17 92.42 57.98
N ILE A 351 29.17 91.55 57.77
CA ILE A 351 30.58 91.93 57.66
C ILE A 351 30.82 92.98 56.55
N ALA A 352 30.16 92.84 55.40
CA ALA A 352 30.26 93.81 54.31
C ALA A 352 29.55 95.14 54.59
N ARG A 353 28.53 95.18 55.46
CA ARG A 353 27.92 96.44 55.93
C ARG A 353 28.84 97.17 56.90
N GLU A 354 29.46 96.46 57.83
CA GLU A 354 30.48 97.03 58.74
C GLU A 354 31.65 97.60 57.92
N GLN A 355 32.17 96.83 56.95
CA GLN A 355 33.24 97.29 56.07
C GLN A 355 32.82 98.43 55.13
N LEU A 356 31.54 98.50 54.70
CA LEU A 356 31.05 99.64 53.92
C LEU A 356 31.01 100.92 54.76
N GLN A 357 30.52 100.88 56.01
CA GLN A 357 30.56 102.06 56.89
C GLN A 357 32.01 102.52 57.15
N ASP A 358 32.92 101.56 57.37
CA ASP A 358 34.33 101.81 57.62
C ASP A 358 35.06 102.38 56.38
N VAL A 359 34.61 102.04 55.17
CA VAL A 359 35.09 102.60 53.88
C VAL A 359 34.43 103.94 53.55
N GLU A 360 33.14 104.14 53.85
CA GLU A 360 32.45 105.43 53.66
C GLU A 360 33.04 106.52 54.57
N ALA A 361 33.39 106.18 55.82
CA ALA A 361 34.14 107.07 56.71
C ALA A 361 35.50 107.46 56.10
N LYS A 362 36.32 106.47 55.69
CA LYS A 362 37.65 106.72 55.09
C LYS A 362 37.56 107.47 53.76
N ARG A 363 36.48 107.29 53.01
CA ARG A 363 36.18 108.06 51.80
C ARG A 363 35.87 109.52 52.13
N SER A 364 35.01 109.78 53.12
CA SER A 364 34.69 111.13 53.59
C SER A 364 35.98 111.90 53.93
N ASP A 365 36.87 111.30 54.72
CA ASP A 365 38.15 111.91 55.08
C ASP A 365 38.99 112.24 53.83
N CYS A 366 39.14 111.28 52.91
CA CYS A 366 39.91 111.45 51.67
C CYS A 366 39.31 112.50 50.70
N GLU A 367 37.99 112.67 50.65
CA GLU A 367 37.36 113.73 49.84
C GLU A 367 37.60 115.12 50.44
N THR A 368 37.69 115.27 51.78
CA THR A 368 38.09 116.56 52.39
C THR A 368 39.57 116.92 52.17
N GLU A 369 40.48 115.93 52.18
CA GLU A 369 41.90 116.15 51.83
C GLU A 369 42.07 116.57 50.37
N LYS A 370 41.25 115.99 49.47
CA LYS A 370 41.30 116.23 48.02
C LYS A 370 40.79 117.61 47.60
N GLU A 371 39.93 118.26 48.39
CA GLU A 371 39.54 119.65 48.15
C GLU A 371 40.63 120.64 48.58
N LYS A 372 41.31 120.42 49.72
CA LYS A 372 42.47 121.23 50.15
C LYS A 372 43.57 121.21 49.09
N ALA A 373 43.97 120.01 48.66
CA ALA A 373 45.03 119.80 47.68
C ALA A 373 44.73 120.41 46.29
N LYS A 374 43.47 120.71 45.97
CA LYS A 374 43.10 121.47 44.76
C LYS A 374 43.32 122.98 44.94
N LEU A 375 42.97 123.52 46.10
CA LEU A 375 43.11 124.95 46.39
C LEU A 375 44.58 125.39 46.42
N ASP A 376 45.47 124.54 46.92
CA ASP A 376 46.92 124.80 46.98
C ASP A 376 47.57 124.76 45.59
N LEU A 377 47.08 123.90 44.68
CA LEU A 377 47.63 123.77 43.33
C LEU A 377 47.32 124.99 42.43
N GLU A 378 46.16 125.60 42.62
CA GLU A 378 45.70 126.73 41.79
C GLU A 378 46.37 128.07 42.18
N ASN A 379 46.89 128.18 43.41
CA ASN A 379 47.61 129.36 43.89
C ASN A 379 49.11 129.37 43.57
N LEU A 380 49.74 128.22 43.29
CA LEU A 380 51.20 128.12 43.13
C LEU A 380 51.70 128.52 41.73
N ILE A 381 50.81 128.62 40.74
CA ILE A 381 51.15 128.72 39.31
C ILE A 381 51.59 130.13 38.84
N ASN A 382 51.41 131.19 39.64
CA ASN A 382 51.63 132.58 39.17
C ASN A 382 52.62 133.48 39.96
N ILE A 383 53.16 133.09 41.12
CA ILE A 383 54.19 133.91 41.82
C ILE A 383 55.36 133.05 42.36
N SER A 384 56.06 132.40 41.44
CA SER A 384 57.43 131.87 41.63
C SER A 384 58.17 131.82 40.28
N LEU A 385 58.17 132.91 39.51
CA LEU A 385 59.00 134.11 39.70
C LEU A 385 60.50 133.80 39.54
N GLU A 386 61.11 134.44 38.54
CA GLU A 386 62.50 134.30 38.07
C GLU A 386 63.56 134.80 39.08
N ALA A 387 63.58 134.23 40.29
CA ALA A 387 64.45 134.66 41.40
C ALA A 387 65.21 133.51 42.07
N GLU A 388 65.99 132.75 41.28
CA GLU A 388 67.44 132.79 41.54
C GLU A 388 68.24 132.53 40.25
N LYS A 389 68.87 133.61 39.77
CA LYS A 389 69.85 133.58 38.68
C LYS A 389 71.01 134.51 39.02
N LYS A 390 71.67 134.27 40.16
CA LYS A 390 72.92 134.93 40.53
C LYS A 390 73.90 134.03 41.31
N GLN A 391 75.18 134.27 41.04
CA GLN A 391 76.31 133.96 41.92
C GLN A 391 76.54 132.47 42.28
N SER A 392 76.82 131.65 41.26
CA SER A 392 78.18 131.10 41.05
C SER A 392 78.17 130.07 39.91
N GLU A 393 78.57 130.35 38.66
CA GLU A 393 79.20 131.54 38.07
C GLU A 393 80.41 132.12 38.82
N LEU A 394 81.37 131.26 39.17
CA LEU A 394 82.77 131.71 39.23
C LEU A 394 83.79 130.61 38.91
N LEU A 395 84.10 130.48 37.61
CA LEU A 395 85.43 130.13 37.07
C LEU A 395 85.95 128.68 37.32
N THR A 396 86.75 128.05 36.43
CA THR A 396 87.46 128.57 35.24
C THR A 396 87.81 127.47 34.22
N LYS A 397 88.01 127.87 32.95
CA LYS A 397 89.00 127.35 31.99
C LYS A 397 89.13 125.81 31.83
N LYS A 398 88.31 125.28 30.92
CA LYS A 398 88.79 124.59 29.71
C LYS A 398 87.68 124.60 28.65
N LEU A 399 87.74 125.23 27.48
CA LEU A 399 88.57 126.31 26.92
C LEU A 399 90.04 126.35 27.33
N GLU A 400 90.82 125.42 26.78
CA GLU A 400 91.99 125.84 26.02
C GLU A 400 92.30 124.82 24.91
N GLU A 401 92.65 125.38 23.76
CA GLU A 401 93.35 124.80 22.61
C GLU A 401 92.65 123.88 21.57
N MET A 402 92.86 124.05 20.24
CA MET A 402 93.01 125.27 19.40
C MET A 402 93.23 124.91 17.91
N LEU A 403 92.61 125.68 16.98
CA LEU A 403 92.97 125.82 15.53
C LEU A 403 92.87 124.55 14.64
N ARG A 404 92.82 124.57 13.29
CA ARG A 404 92.40 125.51 12.21
C ARG A 404 92.13 124.63 10.95
N GLU A 405 91.68 125.08 9.77
CA GLU A 405 91.47 126.38 9.08
C GLU A 405 90.13 126.22 8.26
N ARG A 406 89.23 127.20 8.03
CA ARG A 406 89.34 128.47 7.25
C ARG A 406 89.50 128.18 5.73
N GLU A 407 88.83 128.81 4.74
CA GLU A 407 87.98 130.02 4.59
C GLU A 407 86.91 129.75 3.46
N VAL A 408 85.60 130.07 3.57
CA VAL A 408 84.87 131.35 3.32
C VAL A 408 84.36 131.59 1.87
N LEU A 409 83.01 131.74 1.75
CA LEU A 409 82.19 132.40 0.69
C LEU A 409 82.28 131.91 -0.80
N ASN A 410 81.36 132.27 -1.73
CA ASN A 410 79.88 132.34 -1.73
C ASN A 410 79.35 132.58 -3.17
N LYS A 411 78.26 131.89 -3.55
CA LYS A 411 77.28 132.14 -4.66
C LYS A 411 77.58 133.13 -5.82
N MET A 412 77.41 132.60 -7.06
CA MET A 412 76.83 133.27 -8.25
C MET A 412 77.71 134.32 -9.02
N LEU A 413 77.17 134.93 -10.09
CA LEU A 413 77.86 135.34 -11.34
C LEU A 413 77.44 136.78 -11.80
N VAL A 414 78.08 137.56 -12.70
CA VAL A 414 79.39 137.56 -13.46
C VAL A 414 79.52 138.93 -14.22
N LYS A 415 80.59 139.17 -15.02
CA LYS A 415 81.00 140.40 -15.80
C LYS A 415 81.86 141.40 -14.99
N ALA A 416 82.71 142.29 -15.55
CA ALA A 416 83.45 142.48 -16.83
C ALA A 416 84.47 143.67 -16.60
N ASN A 417 85.35 144.17 -17.49
CA ASN A 417 85.67 143.95 -18.92
C ASN A 417 87.24 143.93 -19.07
N ASP A 418 88.05 144.57 -19.94
CA ASP A 418 87.96 145.46 -21.13
C ASP A 418 89.34 145.53 -21.88
N ARG A 419 89.38 146.06 -23.13
CA ARG A 419 90.54 146.56 -23.93
C ARG A 419 91.71 145.58 -24.30
N THR A 420 92.42 145.71 -25.43
CA THR A 420 92.41 146.72 -26.53
C THR A 420 92.84 146.12 -27.89
N GLN A 421 92.49 146.78 -29.01
CA GLN A 421 92.94 146.48 -30.38
C GLN A 421 93.24 147.80 -31.13
N ALA A 422 94.51 148.19 -31.32
CA ALA A 422 94.94 149.24 -32.28
C ALA A 422 96.47 149.47 -32.32
N THR A 423 97.14 149.12 -33.43
CA THR A 423 98.30 149.81 -34.04
C THR A 423 98.71 149.07 -35.33
N TYR A 424 99.05 149.78 -36.42
CA TYR A 424 99.13 149.17 -37.76
C TYR A 424 100.20 149.76 -38.71
N ASP A 425 100.39 151.08 -38.79
CA ASP A 425 101.23 151.72 -39.82
C ASP A 425 102.47 152.47 -39.30
N LEU A 426 103.69 152.09 -39.75
CA LEU A 426 104.72 153.03 -40.23
C LEU A 426 105.88 152.33 -41.00
N MET A 427 106.58 153.12 -41.84
CA MET A 427 107.89 152.86 -42.47
C MET A 427 108.04 151.68 -43.44
N LYS A 428 107.54 151.92 -44.66
CA LYS A 428 108.17 151.48 -45.93
C LYS A 428 109.00 152.64 -46.50
N ILE A 429 109.83 152.38 -47.53
CA ILE A 429 110.61 153.34 -48.39
C ILE A 429 112.03 153.70 -47.89
N LYS A 430 113.05 153.29 -48.67
CA LYS A 430 114.14 154.12 -49.28
C LYS A 430 115.06 153.22 -50.12
N GLU A 431 115.29 153.56 -51.39
CA GLU A 431 116.00 152.72 -52.38
C GLU A 431 116.51 153.56 -53.59
N ASN A 432 117.25 152.94 -54.52
CA ASN A 432 117.34 153.27 -55.97
C ASN A 432 118.28 154.42 -56.47
N THR A 433 119.61 154.21 -56.57
CA THR A 433 120.58 155.17 -57.17
C THR A 433 121.81 154.60 -57.95
N MET A 434 121.84 153.33 -58.39
CA MET A 434 123.07 152.68 -58.92
C MET A 434 122.88 152.02 -60.32
N LYS A 435 123.57 152.46 -61.40
CA LYS A 435 123.46 151.76 -62.73
C LYS A 435 124.48 151.93 -63.89
N ASN A 436 125.37 152.94 -63.95
CA ASN A 436 125.86 153.46 -65.26
C ASN A 436 127.28 153.08 -65.81
N LEU A 437 127.99 152.04 -65.35
CA LEU A 437 129.42 151.79 -65.72
C LEU A 437 129.75 150.43 -66.39
N GLN A 438 128.83 149.81 -67.14
CA GLN A 438 128.87 148.35 -67.38
C GLN A 438 129.61 147.82 -68.64
N ASN A 439 129.81 148.63 -69.71
CA ASN A 439 129.77 148.04 -71.07
C ASN A 439 131.08 147.54 -71.72
N GLU A 440 132.25 148.12 -71.45
CA GLU A 440 133.47 147.82 -72.26
C GLU A 440 134.13 146.45 -72.00
N ILE A 441 133.81 145.81 -70.87
CA ILE A 441 134.45 144.57 -70.36
C ILE A 441 134.24 143.33 -71.27
N ASN A 442 133.41 143.39 -72.30
CA ASN A 442 132.81 142.19 -72.90
C ASN A 442 133.61 141.52 -74.03
N GLY A 443 134.54 142.21 -74.71
CA GLY A 443 135.24 141.67 -75.88
C GLY A 443 136.09 140.42 -75.60
N LEU A 444 137.03 140.52 -74.66
CA LEU A 444 138.03 139.46 -74.38
C LEU A 444 137.44 138.20 -73.72
N LYS A 445 136.22 138.26 -73.18
CA LYS A 445 135.55 137.10 -72.52
C LYS A 445 135.21 135.96 -73.48
N SER A 446 135.19 136.20 -74.80
CA SER A 446 134.64 135.26 -75.78
C SER A 446 135.47 133.97 -75.94
N HIS A 447 136.79 134.06 -76.14
CA HIS A 447 137.63 132.89 -76.45
C HIS A 447 137.75 131.88 -75.30
N VAL A 448 137.98 132.35 -74.07
CA VAL A 448 138.11 131.50 -72.87
C VAL A 448 136.86 130.62 -72.63
N LYS A 449 135.68 131.09 -73.11
CA LYS A 449 134.40 130.41 -72.89
C LYS A 449 134.28 129.08 -73.64
N LYS A 450 134.96 128.88 -74.77
CA LYS A 450 134.84 127.66 -75.58
C LYS A 450 135.53 126.44 -74.95
N GLN A 451 136.79 126.57 -74.52
CA GLN A 451 137.55 125.43 -73.97
C GLN A 451 136.98 124.89 -72.66
N ARG A 452 136.37 125.75 -71.82
CA ARG A 452 135.74 125.29 -70.56
C ARG A 452 134.53 124.38 -70.74
N ALA A 453 133.77 124.54 -71.83
CA ALA A 453 132.53 123.78 -72.04
C ALA A 453 132.78 122.28 -72.22
N GLN A 454 133.86 121.91 -72.93
CA GLN A 454 134.12 120.52 -73.33
C GLN A 454 134.55 119.62 -72.16
N ILE A 455 135.22 120.17 -71.15
CA ILE A 455 135.58 119.45 -69.91
C ILE A 455 134.33 119.17 -69.06
N GLN A 456 133.35 120.08 -69.08
CA GLN A 456 132.19 120.02 -68.19
C GLN A 456 131.21 118.90 -68.55
N GLN A 457 131.17 118.45 -69.82
CA GLN A 457 130.31 117.36 -70.26
C GLN A 457 130.72 116.00 -69.66
N LEU A 458 132.00 115.63 -69.76
CA LEU A 458 132.51 114.30 -69.35
C LEU A 458 132.34 114.01 -67.84
N VAL A 459 132.31 115.05 -67.00
CA VAL A 459 132.04 114.91 -65.56
C VAL A 459 130.57 114.54 -65.30
N GLY A 460 129.63 115.18 -66.02
CA GLY A 460 128.20 114.94 -65.87
C GLY A 460 127.77 113.53 -66.29
N GLU A 461 128.45 112.94 -67.27
CA GLU A 461 128.19 111.56 -67.72
C GLU A 461 128.56 110.53 -66.63
N ARG A 462 129.65 110.75 -65.88
CA ARG A 462 130.02 109.87 -64.75
C ARG A 462 128.98 109.91 -63.62
N GLU A 463 128.60 111.11 -63.16
CA GLU A 463 127.67 111.26 -62.02
C GLU A 463 126.29 110.64 -62.28
N LYS A 464 125.89 110.48 -63.55
CA LYS A 464 124.60 109.90 -63.93
C LYS A 464 124.52 108.42 -63.59
N TYR A 465 125.51 107.63 -64.00
CA TYR A 465 125.51 106.18 -63.78
C TYR A 465 125.64 105.78 -62.30
N GLU A 466 126.37 106.57 -61.52
CA GLU A 466 126.54 106.36 -60.06
C GLU A 466 125.18 106.49 -59.32
N LYS A 467 124.30 107.41 -59.77
CA LYS A 467 122.93 107.58 -59.27
C LYS A 467 121.97 106.49 -59.76
N GLU A 468 122.13 105.99 -60.98
CA GLU A 468 121.29 104.92 -61.54
C GLU A 468 121.47 103.59 -60.79
N ALA A 469 122.72 103.25 -60.43
CA ALA A 469 123.02 102.04 -59.63
C ALA A 469 122.43 102.08 -58.20
N ALA A 470 122.51 103.23 -57.52
CA ALA A 470 121.93 103.41 -56.20
C ALA A 470 120.39 103.22 -56.21
N ASN A 471 119.71 103.84 -57.18
CA ASN A 471 118.26 103.73 -57.34
C ASN A 471 117.78 102.30 -57.64
N ALA A 472 118.55 101.52 -58.40
CA ALA A 472 118.24 100.11 -58.65
C ALA A 472 118.34 99.27 -57.36
N THR A 473 119.38 99.50 -56.56
CA THR A 473 119.63 98.78 -55.30
C THR A 473 118.53 99.04 -54.27
N GLN A 474 118.09 100.30 -54.13
CA GLN A 474 117.01 100.65 -53.19
C GLN A 474 115.68 99.95 -53.53
N LYS A 475 115.31 99.89 -54.82
CA LYS A 475 114.07 99.23 -55.28
C LYS A 475 114.05 97.73 -54.96
N PHE A 476 115.18 97.05 -55.13
CA PHE A 476 115.30 95.63 -54.79
C PHE A 476 115.04 95.37 -53.30
N MET A 477 115.60 96.21 -52.42
CA MET A 477 115.40 96.08 -50.97
C MET A 477 113.93 96.30 -50.57
N THR A 478 113.26 97.31 -51.12
CA THR A 478 111.83 97.56 -50.81
C THR A 478 110.94 96.40 -51.23
N SER A 479 111.13 95.83 -52.43
CA SER A 479 110.31 94.70 -52.87
C SER A 479 110.61 93.39 -52.12
N LEU A 480 111.83 93.23 -51.58
CA LEU A 480 112.16 92.12 -50.68
C LEU A 480 111.49 92.24 -49.30
N GLU A 481 111.27 93.47 -48.82
CA GLU A 481 110.51 93.73 -47.58
C GLU A 481 109.00 93.55 -47.79
N GLU A 482 108.46 94.02 -48.92
CA GLU A 482 107.06 93.79 -49.31
C GLU A 482 106.73 92.29 -49.42
N ALA A 483 107.61 91.50 -50.04
CA ALA A 483 107.44 90.04 -50.15
C ALA A 483 107.34 89.35 -48.78
N LYS A 484 108.28 89.64 -47.87
CA LYS A 484 108.27 89.11 -46.49
C LYS A 484 106.99 89.50 -45.72
N LEU A 485 106.47 90.70 -45.98
CA LEU A 485 105.25 91.19 -45.33
C LEU A 485 104.01 90.44 -45.87
N GLN A 486 103.99 90.08 -47.16
CA GLN A 486 102.96 89.19 -47.71
C GLN A 486 103.06 87.76 -47.16
N ASP A 487 104.27 87.18 -47.04
CA ASP A 487 104.46 85.85 -46.43
C ASP A 487 103.90 85.80 -45.00
N LEU A 488 104.17 86.82 -44.18
CA LEU A 488 103.62 86.94 -42.83
C LEU A 488 102.08 87.05 -42.82
N GLN A 489 101.49 87.76 -43.79
CA GLN A 489 100.03 87.81 -43.94
C GLN A 489 99.45 86.43 -44.32
N VAL A 490 100.08 85.69 -45.25
CA VAL A 490 99.67 84.34 -45.65
C VAL A 490 99.67 83.39 -44.45
N VAL A 491 100.73 83.37 -43.64
CA VAL A 491 100.79 82.57 -42.41
C VAL A 491 99.67 82.94 -41.43
N SER A 492 99.40 84.23 -41.24
CA SER A 492 98.31 84.69 -40.36
C SER A 492 96.91 84.30 -40.83
N LEU A 493 96.72 84.16 -42.16
CA LEU A 493 95.45 83.71 -42.76
C LEU A 493 95.31 82.20 -42.68
N GLN A 494 96.38 81.43 -42.92
CA GLN A 494 96.41 79.98 -42.72
C GLN A 494 96.08 79.61 -41.27
N GLN A 495 96.64 80.32 -40.29
CA GLN A 495 96.32 80.09 -38.87
C GLN A 495 94.83 80.36 -38.56
N LYS A 496 94.25 81.42 -39.11
CA LYS A 496 92.80 81.69 -38.99
C LYS A 496 91.93 80.61 -39.63
N ILE A 497 92.34 80.06 -40.77
CA ILE A 497 91.65 78.93 -41.44
C ILE A 497 91.65 77.72 -40.50
N VAL A 498 92.81 77.28 -40.01
CA VAL A 498 92.93 76.15 -39.07
C VAL A 498 92.11 76.36 -37.78
N GLU A 499 92.11 77.58 -37.22
CA GLU A 499 91.25 77.91 -36.08
C GLU A 499 89.75 77.77 -36.41
N SER A 500 89.32 78.23 -37.58
CA SER A 500 87.92 78.14 -38.03
C SER A 500 87.48 76.71 -38.33
N GLU A 501 88.35 75.89 -38.92
CA GLU A 501 88.13 74.46 -39.13
C GLU A 501 88.02 73.71 -37.80
N SER A 502 88.89 74.04 -36.83
CA SER A 502 88.81 73.47 -35.48
C SER A 502 87.50 73.84 -34.77
N ARG A 503 87.04 75.09 -34.90
CA ARG A 503 85.74 75.53 -34.34
C ARG A 503 84.56 74.86 -35.05
N LEU A 504 84.59 74.72 -36.37
CA LEU A 504 83.58 74.01 -37.14
C LEU A 504 83.48 72.54 -36.70
N LYS A 505 84.62 71.86 -36.53
CA LYS A 505 84.66 70.47 -36.06
C LYS A 505 84.16 70.31 -34.63
N GLN A 506 84.47 71.25 -33.74
CA GLN A 506 83.87 71.28 -32.39
C GLN A 506 82.34 71.46 -32.44
N GLN A 507 81.82 72.34 -33.30
CA GLN A 507 80.38 72.53 -33.48
C GLN A 507 79.69 71.31 -34.12
N GLN A 508 80.34 70.62 -35.06
CA GLN A 508 79.87 69.35 -35.63
C GLN A 508 79.73 68.28 -34.54
N ASN A 509 80.78 68.07 -33.73
CA ASN A 509 80.75 67.10 -32.63
C ASN A 509 79.63 67.43 -31.61
N LEU A 510 79.43 68.70 -31.27
CA LEU A 510 78.34 69.14 -30.37
C LEU A 510 76.95 68.93 -30.98
N TYR A 511 76.78 69.19 -32.27
CA TYR A 511 75.53 68.91 -32.98
C TYR A 511 75.24 67.40 -33.03
N GLU A 512 76.25 66.57 -33.28
CA GLU A 512 76.11 65.12 -33.27
C GLU A 512 75.74 64.58 -31.89
N ALA A 513 76.37 65.08 -30.81
CA ALA A 513 76.00 64.74 -29.43
C ALA A 513 74.54 65.12 -29.09
N VAL A 514 74.13 66.36 -29.38
CA VAL A 514 72.74 66.80 -29.18
C VAL A 514 71.76 65.98 -30.03
N ARG A 515 72.16 65.54 -31.22
CA ARG A 515 71.36 64.66 -32.09
C ARG A 515 71.26 63.23 -31.53
N THR A 516 72.32 62.67 -30.95
CA THR A 516 72.26 61.37 -30.27
C THR A 516 71.39 61.44 -29.02
N ASP A 517 71.53 62.48 -28.21
CA ASP A 517 70.74 62.68 -27.00
C ASP A 517 69.26 62.85 -27.31
N ARG A 518 68.92 63.69 -28.31
CA ARG A 518 67.53 63.85 -28.79
C ARG A 518 66.94 62.52 -29.26
N ASN A 519 67.72 61.69 -29.96
CA ASN A 519 67.27 60.38 -30.42
C ASN A 519 67.13 59.38 -29.25
N LEU A 520 68.01 59.43 -28.24
CA LEU A 520 67.92 58.63 -27.02
C LEU A 520 66.66 58.98 -26.21
N TYR A 521 66.43 60.26 -25.93
CA TYR A 521 65.22 60.72 -25.24
C TYR A 521 63.95 60.43 -26.05
N SER A 522 64.00 60.54 -27.39
CA SER A 522 62.87 60.14 -28.23
C SER A 522 62.57 58.63 -28.15
N LYS A 523 63.61 57.78 -28.02
CA LYS A 523 63.43 56.34 -27.83
C LYS A 523 62.87 56.03 -26.44
N GLN A 524 63.45 56.60 -25.39
CA GLN A 524 62.97 56.45 -24.00
C GLN A 524 61.53 56.94 -23.83
N LEU A 525 61.13 58.01 -24.53
CA LEU A 525 59.75 58.51 -24.53
C LEU A 525 58.78 57.53 -25.19
N ILE A 526 59.17 56.89 -26.30
CA ILE A 526 58.37 55.84 -26.95
C ILE A 526 58.26 54.62 -26.03
N GLU A 527 59.36 54.14 -25.46
CA GLU A 527 59.38 53.01 -24.52
C GLU A 527 58.47 53.29 -23.31
N SER A 528 58.55 54.50 -22.73
CA SER A 528 57.66 54.94 -21.65
C SER A 528 56.18 54.98 -22.06
N GLN A 529 55.87 55.38 -23.30
CA GLN A 529 54.50 55.40 -23.81
C GLN A 529 53.97 54.00 -24.08
N GLU A 530 54.82 53.08 -24.55
CA GLU A 530 54.50 51.66 -24.73
C GLU A 530 54.23 50.99 -23.38
N GLU A 531 55.07 51.22 -22.36
CA GLU A 531 54.83 50.75 -20.98
C GLU A 531 53.51 51.29 -20.40
N ILE A 532 53.22 52.59 -20.58
CA ILE A 532 51.92 53.18 -20.19
C ILE A 532 50.76 52.53 -20.95
N GLY A 533 50.95 52.17 -22.22
CA GLY A 533 49.96 51.42 -23.02
C GLY A 533 49.74 50.00 -22.50
N ASP A 534 50.81 49.33 -22.11
CA ASP A 534 50.84 47.99 -21.52
C ASP A 534 50.15 47.97 -20.15
N MET A 535 50.43 48.96 -19.30
CA MET A 535 49.77 49.14 -17.99
C MET A 535 48.29 49.50 -18.14
N LYS A 536 47.91 50.32 -19.13
CA LYS A 536 46.50 50.58 -19.47
C LYS A 536 45.78 49.32 -19.97
N ARG A 537 46.46 48.43 -20.71
CA ARG A 537 45.91 47.12 -21.10
C ARG A 537 45.72 46.20 -19.89
N LYS A 538 46.74 46.09 -19.01
CA LYS A 538 46.67 45.33 -17.75
C LYS A 538 45.54 45.83 -16.83
N PHE A 539 45.38 47.15 -16.68
CA PHE A 539 44.30 47.74 -15.89
C PHE A 539 42.90 47.44 -16.46
N LYS A 540 42.72 47.49 -17.79
CA LYS A 540 41.44 47.08 -18.42
C LYS A 540 41.10 45.61 -18.17
N ILE A 541 42.08 44.71 -18.26
CA ILE A 541 41.90 43.28 -17.97
C ILE A 541 41.55 43.07 -16.49
N MET A 542 42.27 43.74 -15.58
CA MET A 542 42.03 43.68 -14.15
C MET A 542 40.64 44.19 -13.75
N ASN A 543 40.18 45.29 -14.34
CA ASN A 543 38.79 45.76 -14.15
C ASN A 543 37.79 44.73 -14.66
N HIS A 544 37.98 44.17 -15.86
CA HIS A 544 37.07 43.13 -16.35
C HIS A 544 37.02 41.90 -15.43
N GLN A 545 38.16 41.51 -14.83
CA GLN A 545 38.20 40.46 -13.79
C GLN A 545 37.48 40.88 -12.50
N ILE A 546 37.61 42.14 -12.06
CA ILE A 546 36.89 42.69 -10.90
C ILE A 546 35.38 42.70 -11.15
N GLU A 547 34.94 43.09 -12.34
CA GLU A 547 33.53 43.08 -12.76
C GLU A 547 33.00 41.63 -12.86
N GLN A 548 33.74 40.70 -13.48
CA GLN A 548 33.41 39.27 -13.47
C GLN A 548 33.29 38.71 -12.04
N LEU A 549 34.21 39.06 -11.14
CA LEU A 549 34.15 38.61 -9.74
C LEU A 549 32.96 39.21 -8.98
N LYS A 550 32.53 40.45 -9.30
CA LYS A 550 31.28 41.03 -8.76
C LYS A 550 30.05 40.30 -9.27
N GLU A 551 30.00 39.95 -10.56
CA GLU A 551 28.92 39.15 -11.14
C GLU A 551 28.88 37.74 -10.52
N GLU A 552 30.03 37.09 -10.32
CA GLU A 552 30.13 35.83 -9.59
C GLU A 552 29.68 35.93 -8.13
N ILE A 553 30.08 36.99 -7.40
CA ILE A 553 29.67 37.21 -6.00
C ILE A 553 28.16 37.41 -5.94
N THR A 554 27.60 38.33 -6.73
CA THR A 554 26.15 38.56 -6.74
C THR A 554 25.36 37.33 -7.19
N SER A 555 25.86 36.53 -8.13
CA SER A 555 25.26 35.24 -8.50
C SER A 555 25.24 34.25 -7.32
N LYS A 556 26.35 34.14 -6.58
CA LYS A 556 26.47 33.30 -5.37
C LYS A 556 25.59 33.80 -4.23
N ASP A 557 25.44 35.12 -4.06
CA ASP A 557 24.53 35.72 -3.07
C ASP A 557 23.07 35.37 -3.37
N HIS A 558 22.63 35.47 -4.64
CA HIS A 558 21.29 35.04 -5.05
C HIS A 558 21.08 33.54 -4.82
N ALA A 559 22.09 32.71 -5.08
CA ALA A 559 22.04 31.27 -4.79
C ALA A 559 21.95 30.98 -3.28
N LEU A 560 22.73 31.67 -2.44
CA LEU A 560 22.68 31.54 -0.98
C LEU A 560 21.32 31.98 -0.40
N VAL A 561 20.75 33.09 -0.90
CA VAL A 561 19.40 33.53 -0.52
C VAL A 561 18.36 32.48 -0.90
N LYS A 562 18.47 31.87 -2.10
CA LYS A 562 17.58 30.79 -2.52
C LYS A 562 17.71 29.55 -1.63
N GLU A 563 18.93 29.06 -1.39
CA GLU A 563 19.19 27.92 -0.49
C GLU A 563 18.67 28.19 0.93
N HIS A 564 18.78 29.42 1.44
CA HIS A 564 18.20 29.79 2.73
C HIS A 564 16.65 29.69 2.74
N PHE A 565 15.97 30.10 1.67
CA PHE A 565 14.51 29.92 1.54
C PHE A 565 14.13 28.44 1.38
N ASP A 566 14.86 27.66 0.58
CA ASP A 566 14.62 26.23 0.37
C ASP A 566 14.88 25.44 1.68
N HIS A 567 15.94 25.74 2.43
CA HIS A 567 16.19 25.17 3.77
C HIS A 567 15.06 25.54 4.76
N HIS A 568 14.62 26.80 4.79
CA HIS A 568 13.54 27.23 5.66
C HIS A 568 12.18 26.59 5.31
N LYS A 569 11.97 26.24 4.03
CA LYS A 569 10.84 25.43 3.57
C LYS A 569 10.96 23.98 4.04
N VAL A 570 12.14 23.36 3.90
CA VAL A 570 12.40 22.00 4.38
C VAL A 570 12.24 21.88 5.90
N ASP A 571 12.68 22.87 6.70
CA ASP A 571 12.45 22.86 8.15
C ASP A 571 10.96 22.95 8.52
N LYS A 572 10.16 23.73 7.78
CA LYS A 572 8.69 23.77 7.95
C LYS A 572 8.05 22.42 7.61
N GLU A 573 8.43 21.81 6.49
CA GLU A 573 7.94 20.48 6.10
C GLU A 573 8.32 19.40 7.12
N LYS A 574 9.56 19.43 7.62
CA LYS A 574 10.10 18.59 8.71
C LYS A 574 9.33 18.77 10.02
N GLU A 575 8.95 19.99 10.40
CA GLU A 575 8.13 20.22 11.61
C GLU A 575 6.68 19.75 11.43
N ILE A 576 6.09 19.93 10.24
CA ILE A 576 4.77 19.35 9.90
C ILE A 576 4.83 17.82 9.99
N LEU A 577 5.86 17.19 9.42
CA LEU A 577 6.06 15.74 9.45
C LEU A 577 6.28 15.20 10.87
N LYS A 578 7.04 15.90 11.73
CA LYS A 578 7.13 15.55 13.17
C LYS A 578 5.75 15.57 13.83
N ASN A 579 4.93 16.58 13.55
CA ASN A 579 3.61 16.72 14.16
C ASN A 579 2.61 15.66 13.66
N GLU A 580 2.60 15.32 12.37
CA GLU A 580 1.84 14.17 11.87
C GLU A 580 2.36 12.84 12.46
N LEU A 581 3.68 12.66 12.60
CA LEU A 581 4.27 11.46 13.21
C LEU A 581 3.92 11.32 14.71
N LEU A 582 3.93 12.42 15.48
CA LEU A 582 3.49 12.44 16.88
C LEU A 582 1.99 12.15 17.02
N ARG A 583 1.16 12.69 16.12
CA ARG A 583 -0.27 12.36 16.02
C ARG A 583 -0.48 10.87 15.74
N ILE A 584 0.23 10.31 14.76
CA ILE A 584 0.13 8.89 14.39
C ILE A 584 0.57 8.00 15.55
N LYS A 585 1.68 8.33 16.24
CA LYS A 585 2.12 7.59 17.46
C LYS A 585 1.06 7.58 18.55
N LYS A 586 0.42 8.72 18.85
CA LYS A 586 -0.69 8.77 19.83
C LYS A 586 -1.89 7.92 19.38
N GLN A 587 -2.21 7.93 18.09
CA GLN A 587 -3.31 7.12 17.54
C GLN A 587 -3.00 5.62 17.60
N ILE A 588 -1.76 5.21 17.34
CA ILE A 588 -1.29 3.83 17.53
C ILE A 588 -1.42 3.43 19.01
N GLN A 589 -0.87 4.21 19.94
CA GLN A 589 -0.96 3.93 21.39
C GLN A 589 -2.41 3.80 21.89
N SER A 590 -3.32 4.66 21.41
CA SER A 590 -4.74 4.54 21.74
C SER A 590 -5.39 3.27 21.16
N SER A 591 -4.92 2.80 20.01
CA SER A 591 -5.41 1.59 19.34
C SER A 591 -4.85 0.32 20.01
N GLU A 592 -3.58 0.32 20.41
CA GLU A 592 -2.93 -0.73 21.22
C GLU A 592 -3.65 -0.92 22.56
N GLN A 593 -4.03 0.17 23.23
CA GLN A 593 -4.82 0.09 24.48
C GLN A 593 -6.24 -0.46 24.24
N ILE A 594 -6.89 -0.15 23.11
CA ILE A 594 -8.20 -0.71 22.76
C ILE A 594 -8.07 -2.22 22.48
N ILE A 595 -7.03 -2.64 21.76
CA ILE A 595 -6.74 -4.06 21.48
C ILE A 595 -6.51 -4.82 22.78
N LEU A 596 -5.65 -4.31 23.67
CA LEU A 596 -5.38 -4.93 24.98
C LEU A 596 -6.65 -5.09 25.83
N ASN A 597 -7.55 -4.10 25.82
CA ASN A 597 -8.83 -4.17 26.52
C ASN A 597 -9.76 -5.22 25.87
N GLN A 598 -9.75 -5.35 24.54
CA GLN A 598 -10.51 -6.37 23.81
C GLN A 598 -9.97 -7.78 24.05
N GLU A 599 -8.65 -7.98 24.09
CA GLU A 599 -8.02 -9.26 24.44
C GLU A 599 -8.39 -9.73 25.86
N GLN A 600 -8.49 -8.79 26.81
CA GLN A 600 -8.95 -9.08 28.17
C GLN A 600 -10.42 -9.50 28.21
N GLU A 601 -11.32 -8.81 27.50
CA GLU A 601 -12.72 -9.23 27.39
C GLU A 601 -12.90 -10.55 26.62
N VAL A 602 -12.13 -10.80 25.56
CA VAL A 602 -12.11 -12.10 24.87
C VAL A 602 -11.67 -13.23 25.82
N THR A 603 -10.63 -13.01 26.62
CA THR A 603 -10.15 -13.98 27.63
C THR A 603 -11.21 -14.25 28.70
N LYS A 604 -11.90 -13.20 29.15
CA LYS A 604 -13.00 -13.27 30.12
C LYS A 604 -14.24 -14.00 29.56
N LEU A 605 -14.63 -13.71 28.32
CA LEU A 605 -15.71 -14.40 27.61
C LEU A 605 -15.38 -15.87 27.36
N ALA A 606 -14.14 -16.20 26.97
CA ALA A 606 -13.70 -17.58 26.81
C ALA A 606 -13.80 -18.38 28.12
N LYS A 607 -13.46 -17.78 29.26
CA LYS A 607 -13.62 -18.39 30.59
C LYS A 607 -15.10 -18.62 30.95
N ILE A 608 -15.98 -17.67 30.65
CA ILE A 608 -17.43 -17.80 30.85
C ILE A 608 -18.01 -18.92 29.96
N ILE A 609 -17.55 -19.04 28.72
CA ILE A 609 -17.95 -20.12 27.80
C ILE A 609 -17.49 -21.48 28.34
N GLN A 610 -16.25 -21.60 28.83
CA GLN A 610 -15.76 -22.83 29.45
C GLN A 610 -16.60 -23.22 30.67
N GLU A 611 -16.86 -22.28 31.59
CA GLU A 611 -17.70 -22.52 32.79
C GLU A 611 -19.12 -22.97 32.40
N ALA A 612 -19.70 -22.39 31.35
CA ALA A 612 -21.01 -22.79 30.83
C ALA A 612 -21.01 -24.19 30.16
N ASP A 613 -19.96 -24.55 29.43
CA ASP A 613 -19.83 -25.89 28.83
C ASP A 613 -19.52 -26.99 29.86
N GLU A 614 -18.77 -26.67 30.93
CA GLU A 614 -18.55 -27.57 32.06
C GLU A 614 -19.86 -27.82 32.85
N GLU A 615 -20.64 -26.79 33.12
CA GLU A 615 -21.95 -26.90 33.77
C GLU A 615 -22.96 -27.66 32.88
N LYS A 616 -22.98 -27.39 31.57
CA LYS A 616 -23.76 -28.17 30.60
C LYS A 616 -23.35 -29.64 30.59
N GLN A 617 -22.06 -29.98 30.69
CA GLN A 617 -21.62 -31.37 30.85
C GLN A 617 -22.06 -32.00 32.18
N ARG A 618 -22.13 -31.22 33.28
CA ARG A 618 -22.66 -31.70 34.57
C ARG A 618 -24.14 -32.04 34.44
N GLN A 619 -24.95 -31.13 33.90
CA GLN A 619 -26.39 -31.33 33.69
C GLN A 619 -26.71 -32.52 32.75
N VAL A 620 -25.91 -32.73 31.70
CA VAL A 620 -26.07 -33.90 30.81
C VAL A 620 -25.78 -35.22 31.54
N LYS A 621 -24.80 -35.25 32.46
CA LYS A 621 -24.51 -36.44 33.28
C LYS A 621 -25.64 -36.70 34.29
N GLU A 622 -26.13 -35.67 34.97
CA GLU A 622 -27.25 -35.77 35.91
C GLU A 622 -28.55 -36.22 35.23
N TYR A 623 -28.85 -35.68 34.05
CA TYR A 623 -29.96 -36.16 33.21
C TYR A 623 -29.80 -37.65 32.84
N GLY A 624 -28.57 -38.08 32.51
CA GLY A 624 -28.25 -39.48 32.26
C GLY A 624 -28.54 -40.40 33.47
N CYS A 625 -28.20 -39.96 34.68
CA CYS A 625 -28.54 -40.67 35.91
C CYS A 625 -30.05 -40.76 36.12
N VAL A 626 -30.78 -39.63 36.00
CA VAL A 626 -32.26 -39.61 36.15
C VAL A 626 -32.96 -40.50 35.11
N VAL A 627 -32.43 -40.58 33.88
CA VAL A 627 -32.91 -41.52 32.85
C VAL A 627 -32.65 -42.98 33.24
N HIS A 628 -31.47 -43.29 33.79
CA HIS A 628 -31.13 -44.64 34.27
C HIS A 628 -32.01 -45.07 35.45
N ASP A 629 -32.26 -44.18 36.41
CA ASP A 629 -33.14 -44.43 37.56
C ASP A 629 -34.58 -44.62 37.11
N ARG A 630 -35.09 -43.77 36.20
CA ARG A 630 -36.41 -43.90 35.58
C ARG A 630 -36.58 -45.26 34.92
N ASP A 631 -35.61 -45.70 34.12
CA ASP A 631 -35.71 -46.95 33.38
C ASP A 631 -35.55 -48.18 34.29
N THR A 632 -34.75 -48.07 35.36
CA THR A 632 -34.66 -49.08 36.43
C THR A 632 -35.99 -49.21 37.20
N LEU A 633 -36.60 -48.09 37.60
CA LEU A 633 -37.93 -48.07 38.24
C LEU A 633 -39.02 -48.59 37.31
N ARG A 634 -38.96 -48.27 36.01
CA ARG A 634 -39.86 -48.80 34.98
C ARG A 634 -39.73 -50.32 34.86
N GLN A 635 -38.52 -50.86 34.87
CA GLN A 635 -38.28 -52.30 34.84
C GLN A 635 -38.85 -53.00 36.08
N GLN A 636 -38.64 -52.43 37.28
CA GLN A 636 -39.21 -52.94 38.52
C GLN A 636 -40.76 -52.89 38.52
N LEU A 637 -41.36 -51.83 37.97
CA LEU A 637 -42.80 -51.69 37.86
C LEU A 637 -43.42 -52.73 36.91
N ILE A 638 -42.74 -53.04 35.79
CA ILE A 638 -43.15 -54.12 34.87
C ILE A 638 -43.13 -55.47 35.61
N GLN A 639 -42.03 -55.81 36.27
CA GLN A 639 -41.90 -57.04 37.06
C GLN A 639 -42.99 -57.16 38.16
N ARG A 640 -43.27 -56.07 38.88
CA ARG A 640 -44.34 -56.03 39.90
C ARG A 640 -45.74 -56.22 39.30
N ASN A 641 -46.00 -55.71 38.10
CA ASN A 641 -47.26 -55.94 37.39
C ASN A 641 -47.39 -57.39 36.88
N GLU A 642 -46.30 -58.01 36.45
CA GLU A 642 -46.26 -59.44 36.09
C GLU A 642 -46.50 -60.33 37.32
N GLU A 643 -45.81 -60.07 38.44
CA GLU A 643 -46.04 -60.71 39.74
C GLU A 643 -47.52 -60.60 40.17
N LEU A 644 -48.11 -59.39 40.11
CA LEU A 644 -49.52 -59.15 40.43
C LEU A 644 -50.47 -59.93 39.50
N THR A 645 -50.18 -59.99 38.20
CA THR A 645 -51.00 -60.72 37.22
C THR A 645 -51.00 -62.23 37.52
N VAL A 646 -49.84 -62.80 37.84
CA VAL A 646 -49.70 -64.21 38.27
C VAL A 646 -50.46 -64.46 39.58
N LEU A 647 -50.41 -63.53 40.53
CA LEU A 647 -51.18 -63.62 41.78
C LEU A 647 -52.70 -63.55 41.55
N TYR A 648 -53.18 -62.67 40.67
CA TYR A 648 -54.61 -62.58 40.35
C TYR A 648 -55.15 -63.86 39.70
N GLU A 649 -54.44 -64.44 38.71
CA GLU A 649 -54.85 -65.72 38.12
C GLU A 649 -54.76 -66.88 39.13
N LYS A 650 -53.75 -66.89 40.02
CA LYS A 650 -53.67 -67.87 41.12
C LYS A 650 -54.86 -67.77 42.07
N ILE A 651 -55.27 -66.55 42.45
CA ILE A 651 -56.46 -66.30 43.28
C ILE A 651 -57.74 -66.73 42.56
N LYS A 652 -57.86 -66.47 41.25
CA LYS A 652 -59.00 -66.86 40.40
C LYS A 652 -59.14 -68.38 40.29
N ILE A 653 -58.03 -69.09 40.07
CA ILE A 653 -57.96 -70.57 40.07
C ILE A 653 -58.34 -71.13 41.46
N GLN A 654 -57.81 -70.55 42.54
CA GLN A 654 -58.16 -70.94 43.92
C GLN A 654 -59.65 -70.72 44.22
N LYS A 655 -60.24 -69.58 43.82
CA LYS A 655 -61.68 -69.30 43.96
C LYS A 655 -62.53 -70.29 43.17
N SER A 656 -62.15 -70.63 41.94
CA SER A 656 -62.85 -71.64 41.13
C SER A 656 -62.79 -73.04 41.78
N THR A 657 -61.62 -73.41 42.30
CA THR A 657 -61.41 -74.70 42.98
C THR A 657 -62.20 -74.78 44.29
N LEU A 658 -62.19 -73.72 45.09
CA LEU A 658 -62.95 -73.62 46.33
C LEU A 658 -64.47 -73.66 46.07
N SER A 659 -64.95 -72.99 45.03
CA SER A 659 -66.36 -73.03 44.63
C SER A 659 -66.82 -74.43 44.20
N LYS A 660 -65.99 -75.15 43.42
CA LYS A 660 -66.23 -76.56 43.06
C LYS A 660 -66.24 -77.48 44.29
N GLY A 661 -65.25 -77.33 45.19
CA GLY A 661 -65.16 -78.10 46.43
C GLY A 661 -66.33 -77.84 47.38
N TYR A 662 -66.79 -76.59 47.49
CA TYR A 662 -67.98 -76.23 48.25
C TYR A 662 -69.26 -76.88 47.70
N PHE A 663 -69.44 -76.89 46.37
CA PHE A 663 -70.57 -77.58 45.74
C PHE A 663 -70.55 -79.09 46.02
N GLN A 664 -69.38 -79.74 45.87
CA GLN A 664 -69.19 -81.16 46.17
C GLN A 664 -69.43 -81.47 47.66
N PHE A 665 -68.99 -80.58 48.57
CA PHE A 665 -69.29 -80.71 50.00
C PHE A 665 -70.79 -80.64 50.27
N GLN A 666 -71.50 -79.65 49.70
CA GLN A 666 -72.95 -79.51 49.86
C GLN A 666 -73.74 -80.69 49.25
N GLU A 667 -73.23 -81.29 48.18
CA GLU A 667 -73.78 -82.54 47.62
C GLU A 667 -73.63 -83.70 48.62
N LYS A 668 -72.45 -83.88 49.23
CA LYS A 668 -72.26 -84.91 50.27
C LYS A 668 -73.02 -84.63 51.56
N GLU A 669 -73.24 -83.37 51.92
CA GLU A 669 -74.12 -82.99 53.04
C GLU A 669 -75.57 -83.41 52.79
N LYS A 670 -76.07 -83.24 51.56
CA LYS A 670 -77.39 -83.74 51.12
C LYS A 670 -77.44 -85.27 51.14
N ASP A 671 -76.41 -85.97 50.65
CA ASP A 671 -76.31 -87.42 50.72
C ASP A 671 -76.39 -87.92 52.18
N VAL A 672 -75.64 -87.30 53.08
CA VAL A 672 -75.64 -87.64 54.51
C VAL A 672 -77.02 -87.38 55.13
N SER A 673 -77.69 -86.27 54.81
CA SER A 673 -79.05 -85.97 55.28
C SER A 673 -80.09 -86.97 54.76
N ASN A 674 -79.99 -87.37 53.49
CA ASN A 674 -80.82 -88.42 52.89
C ASN A 674 -80.59 -89.78 53.57
N LEU A 675 -79.33 -90.16 53.82
CA LEU A 675 -78.97 -91.39 54.51
C LEU A 675 -79.43 -91.39 55.98
N GLN A 676 -79.28 -90.27 56.70
CA GLN A 676 -79.81 -90.10 58.06
C GLN A 676 -81.34 -90.26 58.09
N SER A 677 -82.04 -89.65 57.12
CA SER A 677 -83.49 -89.77 56.97
C SER A 677 -83.92 -91.21 56.65
N ARG A 678 -83.17 -91.91 55.79
CA ARG A 678 -83.42 -93.33 55.49
C ARG A 678 -83.14 -94.25 56.67
N ILE A 679 -82.09 -93.98 57.46
CA ILE A 679 -81.79 -94.68 58.72
C ILE A 679 -82.91 -94.44 59.75
N HIS A 680 -83.44 -93.21 59.84
CA HIS A 680 -84.56 -92.92 60.73
C HIS A 680 -85.83 -93.67 60.30
N ALA A 681 -86.18 -93.64 59.01
CA ALA A 681 -87.30 -94.41 58.47
C ALA A 681 -87.17 -95.93 58.75
N LEU A 682 -86.00 -96.51 58.49
CA LEU A 682 -85.73 -97.94 58.76
C LEU A 682 -85.78 -98.28 60.26
N ARG A 683 -85.44 -97.34 61.16
CA ARG A 683 -85.63 -97.52 62.61
C ARG A 683 -87.11 -97.54 62.98
N VAL A 684 -87.91 -96.58 62.49
CA VAL A 684 -89.36 -96.53 62.73
C VAL A 684 -90.07 -97.77 62.16
N GLU A 685 -89.67 -98.23 60.97
CA GLU A 685 -90.15 -99.46 60.35
C GLU A 685 -89.85 -100.69 61.22
N LYS A 686 -88.58 -100.86 61.65
CA LYS A 686 -88.16 -101.93 62.56
C LYS A 686 -88.87 -101.88 63.91
N ASP A 687 -89.03 -100.71 64.52
CA ASP A 687 -89.69 -100.55 65.82
C ASP A 687 -91.21 -100.81 65.70
N SER A 688 -91.82 -100.51 64.54
CA SER A 688 -93.19 -100.93 64.20
C SER A 688 -93.30 -102.46 64.08
N SER A 689 -92.38 -103.12 63.38
CA SER A 689 -92.33 -104.59 63.30
C SER A 689 -92.10 -105.25 64.66
N ASN A 690 -91.26 -104.67 65.52
CA ASN A 690 -91.08 -105.13 66.90
C ASN A 690 -92.38 -105.02 67.72
N ASN A 691 -93.16 -103.95 67.55
CA ASN A 691 -94.47 -103.84 68.19
C ASN A 691 -95.47 -104.87 67.63
N GLN A 692 -95.43 -105.19 66.33
CA GLN A 692 -96.24 -106.28 65.76
C GLN A 692 -95.86 -107.65 66.36
N LEU A 693 -94.56 -107.93 66.52
CA LEU A 693 -94.07 -109.15 67.20
C LEU A 693 -94.49 -109.22 68.68
N SER A 694 -94.58 -108.08 69.37
CA SER A 694 -95.11 -108.01 70.74
C SER A 694 -96.53 -108.58 70.84
N HIS A 695 -97.37 -108.31 69.84
CA HIS A 695 -98.74 -108.84 69.78
C HIS A 695 -98.82 -110.32 69.40
N GLU A 696 -97.77 -110.94 68.84
CA GLU A 696 -97.74 -112.37 68.54
C GLU A 696 -97.89 -113.23 69.82
N GLY A 697 -97.32 -112.76 70.94
CA GLY A 697 -97.44 -113.41 72.24
C GLY A 697 -98.88 -113.44 72.77
N SER A 698 -99.59 -112.30 72.73
CA SER A 698 -101.00 -112.24 73.11
C SER A 698 -101.88 -113.01 72.13
N LEU A 699 -101.61 -112.93 70.82
CA LEU A 699 -102.38 -113.67 69.81
C LEU A 699 -102.24 -115.19 69.97
N LYS A 700 -101.07 -115.72 70.34
CA LYS A 700 -100.90 -117.15 70.65
C LYS A 700 -101.62 -117.56 71.94
N GLN A 701 -101.57 -116.74 72.99
CA GLN A 701 -102.33 -117.00 74.22
C GLN A 701 -103.84 -116.95 73.96
N GLU A 702 -104.32 -116.01 73.16
CA GLU A 702 -105.72 -115.86 72.79
C GLU A 702 -106.18 -116.95 71.81
N LEU A 703 -105.31 -117.44 70.92
CA LEU A 703 -105.56 -118.62 70.09
C LEU A 703 -105.68 -119.88 70.96
N PHE A 704 -104.78 -120.13 71.91
CA PHE A 704 -104.94 -121.24 72.88
C PHE A 704 -106.18 -121.07 73.77
N ARG A 705 -106.55 -119.83 74.14
CA ARG A 705 -107.79 -119.55 74.86
C ARG A 705 -109.00 -119.90 73.99
N LEU A 706 -108.99 -119.49 72.72
CA LEU A 706 -110.04 -119.76 71.74
C LEU A 706 -110.11 -121.22 71.30
N GLU A 707 -109.02 -121.98 71.28
CA GLU A 707 -109.06 -123.44 71.05
C GLU A 707 -109.65 -124.17 72.25
N LYS A 708 -109.28 -123.77 73.46
CA LYS A 708 -109.87 -124.30 74.71
C LYS A 708 -111.34 -123.92 74.83
N GLU A 709 -111.69 -122.67 74.53
CA GLU A 709 -113.06 -122.17 74.46
C GLU A 709 -113.82 -122.86 73.32
N LEU A 710 -113.24 -123.13 72.15
CA LEU A 710 -113.87 -123.88 71.06
C LEU A 710 -114.08 -125.36 71.42
N LEU A 711 -113.18 -125.98 72.18
CA LEU A 711 -113.36 -127.36 72.65
C LEU A 711 -114.44 -127.42 73.74
N GLN A 712 -114.41 -126.47 74.69
CA GLN A 712 -115.47 -126.29 75.68
C GLN A 712 -116.80 -126.01 75.01
N GLU A 713 -116.88 -125.05 74.09
CA GLU A 713 -118.08 -124.70 73.32
C GLU A 713 -118.50 -125.78 72.33
N LYS A 714 -117.64 -126.68 71.83
CA LYS A 714 -118.10 -127.88 71.10
C LYS A 714 -118.81 -128.86 72.03
N THR A 715 -118.31 -128.99 73.27
CA THR A 715 -118.96 -129.81 74.31
C THR A 715 -120.27 -129.15 74.79
N LYS A 716 -120.23 -127.83 74.94
CA LYS A 716 -121.32 -126.99 75.44
C LYS A 716 -122.40 -126.76 74.39
N ILE A 717 -122.09 -126.58 73.11
CA ILE A 717 -123.06 -126.57 71.99
C ILE A 717 -123.79 -127.91 71.92
N ARG A 718 -123.16 -129.03 72.29
CA ARG A 718 -123.89 -130.31 72.38
C ARG A 718 -124.94 -130.31 73.49
N ALA A 719 -124.64 -129.72 74.65
CA ALA A 719 -125.59 -129.57 75.77
C ALA A 719 -126.58 -128.39 75.59
N LEU A 720 -126.17 -127.32 74.92
CA LEU A 720 -126.98 -126.14 74.64
C LEU A 720 -127.84 -126.32 73.40
N SER A 721 -127.55 -127.29 72.51
CA SER A 721 -128.55 -127.74 71.53
C SER A 721 -129.77 -128.39 72.21
N GLU A 722 -129.67 -128.70 73.51
CA GLU A 722 -130.77 -129.20 74.36
C GLU A 722 -131.35 -128.10 75.29
N GLU A 723 -130.74 -126.91 75.38
CA GLU A 723 -131.19 -125.80 76.25
C GLU A 723 -131.39 -124.43 75.58
N LEU A 724 -130.92 -124.19 74.34
CA LEU A 724 -130.99 -122.88 73.67
C LEU A 724 -132.34 -122.60 72.98
N ASP A 725 -133.41 -123.21 73.51
CA ASP A 725 -134.80 -122.87 73.17
C ASP A 725 -135.19 -121.55 73.89
N HIS A 726 -134.65 -120.44 73.36
CA HIS A 726 -134.92 -119.02 73.62
C HIS A 726 -134.04 -118.25 74.67
N PRO A 727 -133.85 -116.91 74.52
CA PRO A 727 -132.56 -116.22 74.85
C PRO A 727 -132.67 -114.89 75.68
N LEU A 728 -131.58 -114.07 75.80
CA LEU A 728 -131.52 -112.58 75.62
C LEU A 728 -130.35 -111.77 76.29
N ASN A 729 -129.66 -110.87 75.52
CA ASN A 729 -129.18 -109.47 75.81
C ASN A 729 -128.12 -109.08 76.90
N VAL A 730 -127.42 -107.89 76.96
CA VAL A 730 -126.83 -106.84 76.01
C VAL A 730 -126.13 -105.64 76.80
N HIS A 731 -125.52 -104.60 76.14
CA HIS A 731 -125.08 -103.20 76.63
C HIS A 731 -123.62 -102.98 77.20
N ARG A 732 -122.94 -101.78 77.39
CA ARG A 732 -122.97 -100.31 76.91
C ARG A 732 -121.99 -99.37 77.73
N TRP A 733 -121.42 -98.22 77.22
CA TRP A 733 -121.16 -96.86 77.90
C TRP A 733 -120.26 -95.77 77.17
N ARG A 734 -119.90 -94.59 77.80
CA ARG A 734 -119.36 -93.29 77.20
C ARG A 734 -118.73 -92.22 78.18
N LYS A 735 -117.70 -91.39 77.82
CA LYS A 735 -117.09 -90.14 78.47
C LYS A 735 -116.00 -89.45 77.55
N LEU A 736 -115.23 -88.34 77.79
CA LEU A 736 -115.43 -86.90 78.25
C LEU A 736 -114.15 -85.98 77.97
N GLU A 737 -114.09 -84.67 78.35
CA GLU A 737 -113.03 -83.63 77.99
C GLU A 737 -112.56 -82.65 79.15
N GLY A 738 -111.60 -81.69 78.91
CA GLY A 738 -111.17 -80.58 79.83
C GLY A 738 -110.05 -79.59 79.32
N SER A 739 -109.80 -78.40 79.95
CA SER A 739 -108.84 -77.33 79.47
C SER A 739 -108.25 -76.37 80.57
N ASP A 740 -107.18 -75.57 80.29
CA ASP A 740 -106.41 -74.70 81.26
C ASP A 740 -106.05 -73.25 80.77
N PRO A 741 -105.90 -72.22 81.66
CA PRO A 741 -105.70 -70.80 81.27
C PRO A 741 -104.26 -70.24 81.16
N LYS A 742 -103.16 -70.95 81.48
CA LYS A 742 -101.82 -70.34 81.70
C LYS A 742 -101.20 -69.56 80.52
N ARG A 743 -101.74 -69.68 79.31
CA ARG A 743 -101.15 -69.17 78.06
C ARG A 743 -101.10 -67.63 77.93
N PHE A 744 -101.94 -66.89 78.66
CA PHE A 744 -102.14 -65.45 78.41
C PHE A 744 -101.04 -64.53 78.98
N GLU A 745 -100.54 -64.79 80.19
CA GLU A 745 -99.52 -63.92 80.83
C GLU A 745 -98.20 -63.86 80.06
N MET A 746 -97.78 -65.00 79.49
CA MET A 746 -96.53 -65.14 78.75
C MET A 746 -96.50 -64.21 77.52
N LEU A 747 -97.66 -63.96 76.92
CA LEU A 747 -97.81 -63.08 75.75
C LEU A 747 -97.53 -61.60 76.08
N ARG A 748 -97.95 -61.12 77.27
CA ARG A 748 -97.69 -59.72 77.70
C ARG A 748 -96.21 -59.46 77.96
N LYS A 749 -95.46 -60.44 78.50
CA LYS A 749 -94.01 -60.30 78.74
C LYS A 749 -93.21 -60.20 77.44
N LEU A 750 -93.58 -60.96 76.41
CA LEU A 750 -92.97 -60.91 75.08
C LEU A 750 -93.03 -59.49 74.46
N GLN A 751 -94.24 -58.91 74.45
CA GLN A 751 -94.51 -57.58 73.87
C GLN A 751 -93.87 -56.41 74.65
N ALA A 752 -93.39 -56.63 75.88
CA ALA A 752 -92.66 -55.63 76.64
C ALA A 752 -91.16 -55.61 76.26
N MET A 753 -90.57 -56.79 76.00
CA MET A 753 -89.16 -56.91 75.64
C MET A 753 -88.89 -56.43 74.20
N GLN A 754 -89.77 -56.76 73.25
CA GLN A 754 -89.63 -56.34 71.85
C GLN A 754 -89.53 -54.81 71.68
N ARG A 755 -90.32 -54.04 72.43
CA ARG A 755 -90.27 -52.56 72.39
C ARG A 755 -88.96 -51.97 72.94
N LYS A 756 -88.35 -52.59 73.95
CA LYS A 756 -87.03 -52.17 74.45
C LYS A 756 -85.91 -52.48 73.46
N LEU A 757 -86.03 -53.58 72.70
CA LEU A 757 -85.03 -53.98 71.71
C LEU A 757 -85.00 -52.99 70.53
N ILE A 758 -86.16 -52.65 69.97
CA ILE A 758 -86.28 -51.72 68.83
C ILE A 758 -85.62 -50.38 69.16
N HIS A 759 -85.90 -49.81 70.32
CA HIS A 759 -85.37 -48.51 70.72
C HIS A 759 -83.82 -48.49 70.87
N LYS A 760 -83.19 -49.62 71.19
CA LYS A 760 -81.73 -49.73 71.22
C LYS A 760 -81.10 -49.92 69.83
N TYR A 761 -81.82 -50.46 68.85
CA TYR A 761 -81.37 -50.44 67.46
C TYR A 761 -81.42 -49.01 66.88
N GLU A 762 -82.48 -48.24 67.18
CA GLU A 762 -82.59 -46.82 66.81
C GLU A 762 -81.40 -45.99 67.33
N GLU A 763 -81.12 -46.08 68.64
CA GLU A 763 -80.01 -45.34 69.27
C GLU A 763 -78.63 -45.70 68.70
N THR A 764 -78.44 -46.96 68.30
CA THR A 764 -77.17 -47.43 67.70
C THR A 764 -77.01 -46.87 66.28
N THR A 765 -78.07 -46.98 65.46
CA THR A 765 -78.08 -46.49 64.06
C THR A 765 -77.78 -44.98 63.98
N ILE A 766 -78.28 -44.19 64.94
CA ILE A 766 -78.00 -42.75 65.03
C ILE A 766 -76.52 -42.48 65.34
N LYS A 767 -75.88 -43.31 66.17
CA LYS A 767 -74.45 -43.17 66.53
C LYS A 767 -73.54 -43.55 65.36
N ASP A 768 -73.87 -44.61 64.62
CA ASP A 768 -73.11 -45.04 63.44
C ASP A 768 -73.12 -43.96 62.35
N LEU A 769 -74.28 -43.33 62.09
CA LEU A 769 -74.40 -42.19 61.17
C LEU A 769 -73.54 -40.99 61.61
N LEU A 770 -73.49 -40.70 62.91
CA LEU A 770 -72.69 -39.59 63.45
C LEU A 770 -71.19 -39.85 63.29
N ILE A 771 -70.73 -41.09 63.46
CA ILE A 771 -69.33 -41.49 63.22
C ILE A 771 -68.97 -41.29 61.75
N LEU A 772 -69.82 -41.77 60.83
CA LEU A 772 -69.61 -41.68 59.39
C LEU A 772 -69.47 -40.21 58.90
N GLU A 773 -70.24 -39.29 59.48
CA GLU A 773 -70.11 -37.85 59.22
C GLU A 773 -68.76 -37.29 59.72
N LYS A 774 -68.31 -37.69 60.93
CA LYS A 774 -67.01 -37.24 61.47
C LYS A 774 -65.81 -37.82 60.73
N GLU A 775 -65.87 -39.07 60.29
CA GLU A 775 -64.83 -39.68 59.46
C GLU A 775 -64.68 -38.96 58.12
N LYS A 776 -65.80 -38.64 57.46
CA LYS A 776 -65.79 -37.83 56.22
C LYS A 776 -65.14 -36.45 56.45
N LEU A 777 -65.55 -35.74 57.50
CA LEU A 777 -65.00 -34.43 57.88
C LEU A 777 -63.49 -34.49 58.18
N TYR A 778 -63.03 -35.56 58.84
CA TYR A 778 -61.61 -35.81 59.11
C TYR A 778 -60.80 -36.07 57.84
N VAL A 779 -61.34 -36.85 56.89
CA VAL A 779 -60.70 -37.09 55.58
C VAL A 779 -60.63 -35.80 54.74
N GLU A 780 -61.68 -34.99 54.75
CA GLU A 780 -61.70 -33.69 54.08
C GLU A 780 -60.65 -32.73 54.69
N LEU A 781 -60.59 -32.60 56.03
CA LEU A 781 -59.56 -31.79 56.71
C LEU A 781 -58.14 -32.27 56.40
N LYS A 782 -57.92 -33.59 56.44
CA LYS A 782 -56.61 -34.22 56.14
C LYS A 782 -56.19 -33.97 54.68
N THR A 783 -57.16 -33.94 53.76
CA THR A 783 -56.91 -33.64 52.33
C THR A 783 -56.59 -32.15 52.11
N ILE A 784 -57.16 -31.24 52.91
CA ILE A 784 -56.82 -29.82 52.89
C ILE A 784 -55.43 -29.57 53.49
N LEU A 785 -55.11 -30.18 54.64
CA LEU A 785 -53.78 -30.11 55.26
C LEU A 785 -52.67 -30.66 54.35
N ALA A 786 -52.91 -31.79 53.68
CA ALA A 786 -51.98 -32.36 52.70
C ALA A 786 -51.81 -31.52 51.41
N ARG A 787 -52.57 -30.42 51.25
CA ARG A 787 -52.45 -29.45 50.14
C ARG A 787 -51.88 -28.11 50.57
N GLN A 788 -51.63 -27.89 51.86
CA GLN A 788 -50.93 -26.68 52.31
C GLN A 788 -49.41 -26.88 52.14
N PRO A 789 -48.70 -25.96 51.46
CA PRO A 789 -47.25 -26.04 51.37
C PRO A 789 -46.63 -25.87 52.77
N GLY A 790 -45.63 -26.70 53.09
CA GLY A 790 -44.86 -26.57 54.34
C GLY A 790 -44.06 -25.26 54.38
N ALA A 791 -43.57 -24.88 55.56
CA ALA A 791 -42.87 -23.60 55.78
C ALA A 791 -41.72 -23.38 54.79
N GLU A 792 -40.88 -24.39 54.56
CA GLU A 792 -39.79 -24.35 53.57
C GLU A 792 -40.27 -24.04 52.15
N VAL A 793 -41.43 -24.59 51.75
CA VAL A 793 -42.03 -24.37 50.42
C VAL A 793 -42.63 -22.96 50.34
N ALA A 794 -43.15 -22.41 51.45
CA ALA A 794 -43.60 -21.03 51.52
C ALA A 794 -42.42 -20.03 51.41
N GLU A 795 -41.29 -20.31 52.07
CA GLU A 795 -40.06 -19.52 51.96
C GLU A 795 -39.46 -19.60 50.56
N GLN A 796 -39.39 -20.80 49.95
CA GLN A 796 -39.01 -20.97 48.55
C GLN A 796 -39.94 -20.18 47.61
N LEU A 797 -41.26 -20.13 47.88
CA LEU A 797 -42.20 -19.32 47.11
C LEU A 797 -41.91 -17.81 47.20
N VAL A 798 -41.44 -17.32 48.35
CA VAL A 798 -40.98 -15.92 48.49
C VAL A 798 -39.72 -15.70 47.65
N VAL A 799 -38.70 -16.55 47.79
CA VAL A 799 -37.44 -16.45 47.02
C VAL A 799 -37.68 -16.52 45.51
N TYR A 800 -38.52 -17.45 45.04
CA TYR A 800 -38.89 -17.52 43.63
C TYR A 800 -39.71 -16.31 43.16
N LYS A 801 -40.57 -15.73 44.00
CA LYS A 801 -41.33 -14.52 43.67
C LYS A 801 -40.44 -13.28 43.56
N GLU A 802 -39.41 -13.15 44.40
CA GLU A 802 -38.39 -12.10 44.28
C GLU A 802 -37.50 -12.32 43.06
N THR A 803 -37.07 -13.56 42.81
CA THR A 803 -36.29 -13.93 41.61
C THR A 803 -37.06 -13.64 40.32
N LEU A 804 -38.36 -13.98 40.28
CA LEU A 804 -39.26 -13.69 39.17
C LEU A 804 -39.41 -12.18 38.96
N LYS A 805 -39.59 -11.40 40.04
CA LYS A 805 -39.66 -9.93 39.98
C LYS A 805 -38.36 -9.31 39.47
N GLY A 806 -37.20 -9.84 39.89
CA GLY A 806 -35.89 -9.45 39.36
C GLY A 806 -35.76 -9.76 37.86
N LYS A 807 -36.17 -10.96 37.43
CA LYS A 807 -36.17 -11.35 36.01
C LYS A 807 -37.16 -10.55 35.17
N GLN A 808 -38.31 -10.16 35.72
CA GLN A 808 -39.29 -9.33 35.03
C GLN A 808 -38.85 -7.87 34.91
N ASN A 809 -38.10 -7.34 35.89
CA ASN A 809 -37.41 -6.05 35.76
C ASN A 809 -36.30 -6.11 34.69
N GLN A 810 -35.49 -7.18 34.65
CA GLN A 810 -34.49 -7.38 33.59
C GLN A 810 -35.14 -7.50 32.20
N MET A 811 -36.26 -8.23 32.10
CA MET A 811 -37.04 -8.34 30.87
C MET A 811 -37.53 -6.97 30.41
N LYS A 812 -38.09 -6.17 31.31
CA LYS A 812 -38.53 -4.80 30.98
C LYS A 812 -37.37 -3.91 30.53
N GLN A 813 -36.21 -3.98 31.18
CA GLN A 813 -35.01 -3.24 30.76
C GLN A 813 -34.58 -3.63 29.33
N MET A 814 -34.60 -4.93 29.01
CA MET A 814 -34.33 -5.41 27.64
C MET A 814 -35.44 -5.02 26.64
N GLU A 815 -36.70 -4.86 27.06
CA GLU A 815 -37.78 -4.32 26.24
C GLU A 815 -37.61 -2.82 25.96
N ASP A 816 -37.25 -2.03 26.98
CA ASP A 816 -36.95 -0.60 26.88
C ASP A 816 -35.71 -0.36 25.98
N GLU A 817 -34.64 -1.16 26.13
CA GLU A 817 -33.47 -1.17 25.24
C GLU A 817 -33.83 -1.58 23.80
N LEU A 818 -34.62 -2.65 23.63
CA LEU A 818 -35.10 -3.07 22.31
C LEU A 818 -36.00 -2.02 21.65
N GLN A 819 -36.74 -1.23 22.43
CA GLN A 819 -37.53 -0.09 21.94
C GLN A 819 -36.62 1.07 21.50
N MET A 820 -35.55 1.37 22.23
CA MET A 820 -34.51 2.31 21.80
C MET A 820 -33.85 1.88 20.48
N TYR A 821 -33.43 0.62 20.36
CA TYR A 821 -32.85 0.12 19.10
C TYR A 821 -33.85 0.14 17.93
N LYS A 822 -35.14 -0.15 18.17
CA LYS A 822 -36.20 0.01 17.16
C LYS A 822 -36.38 1.47 16.73
N MET A 823 -36.25 2.42 17.65
CA MET A 823 -36.33 3.85 17.35
C MET A 823 -35.14 4.29 16.49
N GLN A 824 -33.91 3.91 16.87
CA GLN A 824 -32.69 4.17 16.09
C GLN A 824 -32.73 3.54 14.68
N VAL A 825 -33.29 2.33 14.53
CA VAL A 825 -33.50 1.69 13.22
C VAL A 825 -34.56 2.43 12.39
N ASN A 826 -35.56 3.05 13.03
CA ASN A 826 -36.54 3.89 12.34
C ASN A 826 -35.94 5.24 11.91
N GLU A 827 -35.07 5.85 12.72
CA GLU A 827 -34.29 7.04 12.33
C GLU A 827 -33.43 6.73 11.10
N TYR A 828 -32.62 5.66 11.13
CA TYR A 828 -31.83 5.25 9.95
C TYR A 828 -32.69 4.90 8.73
N ARG A 829 -33.93 4.43 8.90
CA ARG A 829 -34.88 4.24 7.79
C ARG A 829 -35.41 5.57 7.24
N GLN A 830 -35.60 6.58 8.08
CA GLN A 830 -35.97 7.94 7.63
C GLN A 830 -34.79 8.61 6.92
N ASP A 831 -33.56 8.47 7.42
CA ASP A 831 -32.35 8.98 6.78
C ASP A 831 -32.12 8.33 5.42
N LEU A 832 -32.22 6.99 5.32
CA LEU A 832 -32.17 6.28 4.03
C LEU A 832 -33.29 6.74 3.09
N GLY A 833 -34.50 7.00 3.61
CA GLY A 833 -35.61 7.53 2.83
C GLY A 833 -35.41 8.98 2.36
N GLN A 834 -34.64 9.79 3.08
CA GLN A 834 -34.21 11.12 2.66
C GLN A 834 -33.11 11.03 1.60
N LEU A 835 -32.07 10.23 1.82
CA LEU A 835 -30.98 10.00 0.87
C LEU A 835 -31.47 9.39 -0.46
N GLU A 836 -32.46 8.50 -0.42
CA GLU A 836 -33.08 7.94 -1.64
C GLU A 836 -33.91 9.01 -2.39
N LYS A 837 -34.54 9.97 -1.69
CA LYS A 837 -35.19 11.14 -2.31
C LYS A 837 -34.18 12.14 -2.89
N GLU A 838 -33.10 12.45 -2.19
CA GLU A 838 -32.01 13.31 -2.70
C GLU A 838 -31.36 12.70 -3.94
N LYS A 839 -31.08 11.39 -3.91
CA LYS A 839 -30.61 10.61 -5.06
C LYS A 839 -31.59 10.68 -6.24
N GLN A 840 -32.90 10.56 -6.01
CA GLN A 840 -33.92 10.71 -7.06
C GLN A 840 -33.99 12.14 -7.59
N GLN A 841 -33.86 13.17 -6.75
CA GLN A 841 -33.78 14.57 -7.18
C GLN A 841 -32.52 14.83 -8.02
N ILE A 842 -31.36 14.34 -7.61
CA ILE A 842 -30.10 14.45 -8.37
C ILE A 842 -30.21 13.71 -9.71
N GLN A 843 -30.86 12.54 -9.75
CA GLN A 843 -31.15 11.82 -11.00
C GLN A 843 -32.11 12.60 -11.90
N GLN A 844 -33.19 13.18 -11.36
CA GLN A 844 -34.12 14.03 -12.12
C GLN A 844 -33.43 15.32 -12.62
N GLU A 845 -32.60 15.97 -11.82
CA GLU A 845 -31.79 17.10 -12.24
C GLU A 845 -30.82 16.71 -13.36
N TRP A 846 -30.14 15.58 -13.24
CA TRP A 846 -29.22 15.10 -14.27
C TRP A 846 -29.98 14.78 -15.57
N VAL A 847 -31.10 14.06 -15.51
CA VAL A 847 -31.97 13.79 -16.67
C VAL A 847 -32.50 15.08 -17.28
N ASN A 848 -32.91 16.07 -16.47
CA ASN A 848 -33.36 17.38 -16.96
C ASN A 848 -32.22 18.20 -17.59
N ARG A 849 -30.98 18.08 -17.11
CA ARG A 849 -29.79 18.68 -17.74
C ARG A 849 -29.46 17.97 -19.06
N GLN A 850 -29.55 16.65 -19.14
CA GLN A 850 -29.38 15.91 -20.39
C GLN A 850 -30.48 16.23 -21.40
N LEU A 851 -31.75 16.28 -20.99
CA LEU A 851 -32.87 16.69 -21.85
C LEU A 851 -32.71 18.13 -22.35
N LYS A 852 -32.24 19.08 -21.52
CA LYS A 852 -31.89 20.43 -21.98
C LYS A 852 -30.71 20.45 -22.93
N ALA A 853 -29.66 19.65 -22.70
CA ALA A 853 -28.54 19.53 -23.63
C ALA A 853 -28.99 18.96 -24.99
N TYR A 854 -29.83 17.92 -24.98
CA TYR A 854 -30.39 17.31 -26.19
C TYR A 854 -31.34 18.27 -26.93
N SER A 855 -32.20 19.00 -26.20
CA SER A 855 -33.08 20.03 -26.76
C SER A 855 -32.30 21.20 -27.35
N ASN A 856 -31.13 21.54 -26.79
CA ASN A 856 -30.25 22.58 -27.34
C ASN A 856 -29.40 22.06 -28.52
N GLN A 857 -29.20 20.76 -28.65
CA GLN A 857 -28.48 20.15 -29.79
C GLN A 857 -29.38 19.85 -31.00
N PHE A 858 -30.70 19.75 -30.81
CA PHE A 858 -31.66 19.42 -31.88
C PHE A 858 -32.82 20.44 -32.02
N GLY A 859 -32.79 21.55 -31.29
CA GLY A 859 -33.89 22.54 -31.25
C GLY A 859 -34.00 23.46 -32.48
N ASP A 860 -32.89 23.77 -33.15
CA ASP A 860 -32.84 24.77 -34.24
C ASP A 860 -33.39 24.27 -35.60
N ILE A 861 -34.03 23.10 -35.66
CA ILE A 861 -34.64 22.57 -36.91
C ILE A 861 -36.11 22.15 -36.69
N ARG A 862 -36.97 23.15 -36.41
CA ARG A 862 -38.30 23.35 -37.04
C ARG A 862 -39.07 24.52 -36.43
N GLU A 863 -39.10 25.65 -37.15
CA GLU A 863 -40.32 26.46 -37.18
C GLU A 863 -41.40 25.71 -37.97
N GLY A 864 -42.67 25.82 -37.55
CA GLY A 864 -43.82 25.47 -38.41
C GLY A 864 -44.94 24.65 -37.76
N SER A 865 -46.04 25.33 -37.45
CA SER A 865 -47.43 24.83 -37.40
C SER A 865 -47.89 23.83 -36.32
N VAL A 866 -48.91 24.26 -35.57
CA VAL A 866 -50.15 23.50 -35.23
C VAL A 866 -49.98 22.39 -34.16
N MET A 867 -50.87 22.19 -33.16
CA MET A 867 -52.28 22.59 -32.96
C MET A 867 -52.60 22.92 -31.48
N SER A 868 -53.74 23.57 -31.22
CA SER A 868 -54.30 23.72 -29.87
C SER A 868 -55.24 22.56 -29.49
N TYR A 869 -54.76 21.68 -28.61
CA TYR A 869 -55.53 20.78 -27.73
C TYR A 869 -54.58 20.42 -26.56
N GLY A 870 -55.00 20.30 -25.30
CA GLY A 870 -56.30 20.54 -24.65
C GLY A 870 -56.17 20.12 -23.19
N ASP A 871 -56.79 20.85 -22.25
CA ASP A 871 -56.66 20.61 -20.80
C ASP A 871 -57.54 19.43 -20.32
N PRO A 872 -56.98 18.48 -19.54
CA PRO A 872 -57.81 17.80 -18.57
C PRO A 872 -57.18 17.60 -17.17
N ALA A 873 -58.06 17.66 -16.17
CA ALA A 873 -57.93 17.03 -14.85
C ALA A 873 -56.90 17.61 -13.87
N SER A 874 -57.18 18.84 -13.41
CA SER A 874 -56.99 19.15 -11.99
C SER A 874 -57.96 18.32 -11.14
N TYR A 875 -57.46 17.45 -10.25
CA TYR A 875 -58.30 16.74 -9.26
C TYR A 875 -57.49 16.20 -8.05
N ILE A 876 -58.05 16.42 -6.86
CA ILE A 876 -57.81 15.70 -5.58
C ILE A 876 -56.41 15.83 -4.93
N SER A 877 -56.28 16.84 -4.06
CA SER A 877 -55.66 16.74 -2.72
C SER A 877 -56.64 16.04 -1.73
N PRO A 878 -56.29 15.71 -0.45
CA PRO A 878 -54.99 15.80 0.26
C PRO A 878 -54.65 14.55 1.12
N GLU A 879 -53.69 14.69 2.05
CA GLU A 879 -53.57 14.05 3.39
C GLU A 879 -53.80 12.53 3.59
N MET A 880 -52.71 11.82 3.90
CA MET A 880 -52.42 11.28 5.24
C MET A 880 -50.91 11.31 5.52
#